data_AF-A0A248YUV1-F1
#
_entry.id   AF-A0A248YUV1-F1
#
_cell.length_a   1.000
_cell.length_b   1.000
_cell.length_c   1.000
_cell.angle_alpha   90.00
_cell.angle_beta   90.00
_cell.angle_gamma   90.00
#
_symmetry.space_group_name_H-M   'P 1'
#
loop_
_entity.id
_entity.type
_entity.pdbx_description
1 polymer ?
#
loop_
_entity_poly.entity_id
_entity_poly.type
_entity_poly.pdbx_seq_one_letter_code
_entity_poly.pdbx_strand_id
1 'polypeptide(L)'
;MRRWVGVSRMPPTRSNTRSPGPGAPLSFMCRLYAINLSERNDRPDLPARRTRSMSGRNVSALSVLSARRANGGMGMQPEGPYRFTELVGECPVGKAWSAEDEYGRMLTVAILDPAVAGDPRWRQAFEVAANTMAQPQSGDMPYVNADFAAQQPWVAYSVGRGPGAERLFQSLGMDFLRTPSSEPAAPSAGVPASGGVTTPVGGPPPGQPPAGPAEQPPVSAPPGSGAPVSGASGPPDPIRYQQPSPVSVQRETNPISGSPLASWGTATATAGSPPAPSSTVAPSGRRFPDTSQSHSASRFVVAALVLLLVAATGGIVWWAAAGVGKPATPAETDVFPTTPSVDLGLRPWAQGAPYGPQERALATAAPALVFIEAVFTGYLRDTATKAPLRAAPIIFSRRCSGFVVSPDGYVLTSALCARPAEDSARQLALDTLARILVREKALNPKQVDSYIQDNMSKTEFTGADAASPPASQIHGQLNVAKGNLTEDPAILAELVDSPVAEAGNTVMVKLARNDLPSVELNASAEPAVGTSLLIVGFRTDDTDFRTASYRPQAKLVTVTGTGRRGALSISRLNDDVGGTSYGGMALDANGRVVGMLDQDEARPDRATRVVLPASSATGLLESSGVANRLGQTDQTYRAGLAAYYAGQDREAISQLETAAKECPTNLLADAYRQMAVERGELRIRPSGRPPWIVAVLAGLFGAAAVGLTAVVLVGRHR
;
A
#
# COMPACT_ATOMS: atom_id res chain seq x y z
N MET A 1 41.48 54.60 -24.70
CA MET A 1 42.23 55.02 -23.48
C MET A 1 41.25 55.65 -22.49
N ARG A 2 41.27 55.31 -21.18
CA ARG A 2 40.68 56.06 -20.03
C ARG A 2 39.14 56.34 -20.14
N ARG A 3 38.33 56.48 -19.07
CA ARG A 3 38.51 56.41 -17.61
C ARG A 3 37.14 56.04 -16.96
N TRP A 4 37.17 55.31 -15.85
CA TRP A 4 36.51 55.56 -14.54
C TRP A 4 35.15 56.30 -14.51
N VAL A 5 34.05 55.78 -13.92
CA VAL A 5 33.79 55.30 -12.52
C VAL A 5 33.59 56.44 -11.51
N GLY A 6 32.44 56.44 -10.81
CA GLY A 6 32.16 57.29 -9.65
C GLY A 6 30.77 57.05 -9.01
N VAL A 7 30.74 56.65 -7.73
CA VAL A 7 29.54 56.51 -6.88
C VAL A 7 29.80 57.29 -5.58
N SER A 8 28.77 57.79 -4.90
CA SER A 8 28.92 58.46 -3.59
C SER A 8 27.81 58.08 -2.59
N ARG A 9 28.19 58.02 -1.31
CA ARG A 9 27.34 57.76 -0.12
C ARG A 9 27.59 58.87 0.91
N MET A 10 26.65 59.12 1.84
CA MET A 10 26.84 59.59 3.23
C MET A 10 25.46 59.78 3.92
N PRO A 11 25.36 59.95 5.26
CA PRO A 11 26.16 59.40 6.37
C PRO A 11 25.29 58.83 7.54
N PRO A 12 25.87 58.17 8.57
CA PRO A 12 25.16 57.70 9.78
C PRO A 12 25.52 58.48 11.07
N THR A 13 24.77 58.24 12.16
CA THR A 13 25.01 58.77 13.53
C THR A 13 25.36 57.65 14.56
N ARG A 14 25.86 58.02 15.75
CA ARG A 14 26.54 57.12 16.72
C ARG A 14 25.95 57.11 18.14
N SER A 15 26.05 55.97 18.84
CA SER A 15 26.57 55.85 20.23
C SER A 15 26.77 54.35 20.59
N ASN A 16 28.00 53.90 20.86
CA ASN A 16 28.64 53.76 22.19
C ASN A 16 27.84 52.91 23.21
N THR A 17 28.06 51.59 23.37
CA THR A 17 29.23 50.83 23.92
C THR A 17 29.25 50.61 25.44
N ARG A 18 28.97 49.37 25.87
CA ARG A 18 29.68 48.68 26.98
C ARG A 18 29.54 47.15 26.82
N SER A 19 30.52 46.42 27.32
CA SER A 19 30.58 44.95 27.42
C SER A 19 31.16 44.61 28.80
N PRO A 20 30.85 43.44 29.40
CA PRO A 20 31.79 42.32 29.26
C PRO A 20 31.19 40.89 29.34
N GLY A 21 31.94 39.91 28.82
CA GLY A 21 32.03 38.56 29.42
C GLY A 21 31.09 37.46 28.88
N PRO A 22 31.58 36.22 28.68
CA PRO A 22 30.77 35.07 28.22
C PRO A 22 30.47 34.05 29.33
N GLY A 23 29.40 33.24 29.18
CA GLY A 23 29.20 32.04 30.01
C GLY A 23 27.90 31.26 29.77
N ALA A 24 28.05 30.01 29.32
CA ALA A 24 27.08 28.90 29.38
C ALA A 24 25.75 29.02 28.58
N PRO A 25 25.10 27.88 28.20
CA PRO A 25 23.91 27.87 27.35
C PRO A 25 22.58 27.96 28.14
N LEU A 26 21.56 28.53 27.51
CA LEU A 26 20.17 28.51 27.99
C LEU A 26 19.40 27.35 27.35
N SER A 27 18.90 26.44 28.18
CA SER A 27 17.92 25.42 27.76
C SER A 27 16.60 26.07 27.36
N PHE A 28 16.04 25.69 26.21
CA PHE A 28 14.70 26.12 25.80
C PHE A 28 13.62 25.42 26.64
N MET A 29 12.65 26.19 27.16
CA MET A 29 11.45 25.66 27.80
C MET A 29 10.34 25.45 26.77
N CYS A 30 10.02 24.19 26.45
CA CYS A 30 8.69 23.85 25.94
C CYS A 30 7.71 23.79 27.13
N ARG A 31 6.72 24.68 27.17
CA ARG A 31 5.66 24.65 28.19
C ARG A 31 4.51 23.74 27.78
N LEU A 32 4.43 22.61 28.49
CA LEU A 32 3.21 21.89 28.89
C LEU A 32 1.87 22.44 28.37
N TYR A 33 1.16 21.59 27.63
CA TYR A 33 -0.28 21.41 27.81
C TYR A 33 -0.57 19.93 27.98
N ALA A 34 -1.17 19.56 29.11
CA ALA A 34 -1.69 18.23 29.39
C ALA A 34 -3.03 18.40 30.09
N ILE A 35 -4.13 18.07 29.40
CA ILE A 35 -5.48 18.16 29.96
C ILE A 35 -5.78 16.85 30.68
N ASN A 36 -5.88 16.94 32.01
CA ASN A 36 -6.28 15.82 32.86
C ASN A 36 -7.71 16.06 33.35
N LEU A 37 -8.67 15.30 32.81
CA LEU A 37 -10.08 15.40 33.17
C LEU A 37 -10.41 14.39 34.27
N SER A 38 -10.58 14.89 35.48
CA SER A 38 -11.05 14.13 36.65
C SER A 38 -12.14 14.94 37.36
N GLU A 39 -13.14 14.24 37.89
CA GLU A 39 -14.46 14.81 38.18
C GLU A 39 -14.51 15.68 39.44
N ARG A 40 -15.35 16.72 39.41
CA ARG A 40 -16.03 17.24 40.61
C ARG A 40 -17.51 17.43 40.34
N ASN A 41 -18.32 16.65 41.07
CA ASN A 41 -19.74 16.94 41.24
C ASN A 41 -19.89 18.00 42.34
N ASP A 42 -20.49 19.14 42.01
CA ASP A 42 -21.05 20.07 42.99
C ASP A 42 -22.45 20.48 42.53
N ARG A 43 -23.44 20.33 43.43
CA ARG A 43 -24.84 20.75 43.20
C ARG A 43 -25.09 22.12 43.84
N PRO A 44 -25.90 22.98 43.21
CA PRO A 44 -26.70 23.97 43.92
C PRO A 44 -28.13 23.45 44.17
N ASP A 45 -28.66 23.73 45.35
CA ASP A 45 -30.03 23.41 45.78
C ASP A 45 -31.01 24.60 45.58
N LEU A 46 -32.28 24.38 45.96
CA LEU A 46 -33.37 25.37 46.17
C LEU A 46 -34.19 25.83 44.95
N PRO A 47 -35.47 26.24 45.15
CA PRO A 47 -36.46 25.68 46.07
C PRO A 47 -37.86 25.45 45.44
N ALA A 48 -38.72 24.73 46.14
CA ALA A 48 -40.05 24.32 45.65
C ALA A 48 -41.12 25.44 45.65
N ARG A 49 -42.13 25.30 44.77
CA ARG A 49 -43.45 25.95 44.92
C ARG A 49 -44.60 24.97 44.65
N ARG A 50 -45.77 25.24 45.25
CA ARG A 50 -46.87 24.28 45.43
C ARG A 50 -48.01 24.39 44.40
N THR A 51 -48.69 23.25 44.20
CA THR A 51 -50.13 23.06 43.93
C THR A 51 -50.77 23.70 42.68
N ARG A 52 -51.40 22.84 41.85
CA ARG A 52 -52.85 22.60 41.96
C ARG A 52 -53.24 21.21 41.46
N SER A 53 -54.46 20.78 41.80
CA SER A 53 -55.06 19.49 41.47
C SER A 53 -56.42 19.72 40.82
N MET A 54 -56.83 18.88 39.86
CA MET A 54 -58.19 18.30 39.81
C MET A 54 -58.37 17.26 38.70
N SER A 55 -59.03 16.14 39.05
CA SER A 55 -59.90 15.25 38.22
C SER A 55 -59.40 14.69 36.86
N GLY A 56 -59.62 13.42 36.50
CA GLY A 56 -60.25 12.30 37.22
C GLY A 56 -60.92 11.26 36.29
N ARG A 57 -61.30 10.10 36.85
CA ARG A 57 -62.06 8.97 36.27
C ARG A 57 -61.31 7.86 35.48
N ASN A 58 -61.23 6.72 36.17
CA ASN A 58 -61.25 5.31 35.74
C ASN A 58 -62.00 4.99 34.43
N VAL A 59 -61.55 3.94 33.72
CA VAL A 59 -62.31 2.67 33.46
C VAL A 59 -61.29 1.51 33.36
N SER A 60 -61.70 0.28 33.71
CA SER A 60 -60.85 -0.93 33.76
C SER A 60 -60.96 -1.84 32.53
N ALA A 61 -59.87 -2.54 32.19
CA ALA A 61 -59.87 -3.81 31.43
C ALA A 61 -58.62 -4.62 31.89
N LEU A 62 -58.79 -5.70 32.66
CA LEU A 62 -58.99 -7.10 32.23
C LEU A 62 -57.73 -7.80 31.72
N SER A 63 -57.30 -8.81 32.49
CA SER A 63 -56.07 -9.58 32.32
C SER A 63 -56.26 -10.83 31.48
N VAL A 64 -55.26 -11.22 30.68
CA VAL A 64 -55.01 -12.62 30.27
C VAL A 64 -53.52 -12.91 30.36
N LEU A 65 -53.16 -14.12 30.79
CA LEU A 65 -51.76 -14.54 30.98
C LEU A 65 -51.10 -14.97 29.66
N SER A 66 -49.77 -14.87 29.60
CA SER A 66 -48.92 -15.86 28.93
C SER A 66 -47.59 -15.95 29.69
N ALA A 67 -47.11 -17.17 29.90
CA ALA A 67 -46.10 -17.45 30.93
C ALA A 67 -44.66 -17.22 30.44
N ARG A 68 -43.80 -16.69 31.33
CA ARG A 68 -42.34 -16.81 31.18
C ARG A 68 -41.94 -18.29 31.28
N ARG A 69 -41.70 -18.95 30.13
CA ARG A 69 -40.81 -20.12 30.09
C ARG A 69 -39.38 -19.60 29.93
N ALA A 70 -38.59 -19.67 30.99
CA ALA A 70 -37.18 -19.32 30.93
C ALA A 70 -36.40 -20.44 30.22
N ASN A 71 -35.91 -20.17 29.01
CA ASN A 71 -34.83 -20.93 28.39
C ASN A 71 -33.54 -20.13 28.52
N GLY A 72 -32.62 -20.59 29.36
CA GLY A 72 -31.31 -19.97 29.55
C GLY A 72 -30.38 -20.27 28.38
N GLY A 73 -30.45 -19.45 27.32
CA GLY A 73 -29.51 -19.45 26.21
C GLY A 73 -28.59 -18.23 26.28
N MET A 74 -27.67 -18.18 27.25
CA MET A 74 -26.61 -17.17 27.23
C MET A 74 -25.62 -17.53 26.12
N GLY A 75 -25.80 -16.92 24.95
CA GLY A 75 -24.82 -16.94 23.88
C GLY A 75 -23.57 -16.18 24.33
N MET A 76 -22.61 -16.89 24.90
CA MET A 76 -21.25 -16.38 25.09
C MET A 76 -20.68 -16.09 23.70
N GLN A 77 -20.63 -14.82 23.32
CA GLN A 77 -19.96 -14.39 22.10
C GLN A 77 -18.45 -14.68 22.27
N PRO A 78 -17.83 -15.47 21.38
CA PRO A 78 -16.41 -15.78 21.47
C PRO A 78 -15.54 -14.52 21.55
N GLU A 79 -14.48 -14.57 22.37
CA GLU A 79 -13.55 -13.46 22.58
C GLU A 79 -12.71 -13.21 21.30
N GLY A 80 -13.16 -12.28 20.45
CA GLY A 80 -12.49 -11.91 19.21
C GLY A 80 -13.14 -10.70 18.51
N PRO A 81 -12.49 -10.11 17.49
CA PRO A 81 -12.92 -8.87 16.84
C PRO A 81 -14.06 -9.07 15.81
N TYR A 82 -14.86 -10.14 15.95
CA TYR A 82 -15.82 -10.59 14.95
C TYR A 82 -17.27 -10.60 15.46
N ARG A 83 -18.17 -10.17 14.59
CA ARG A 83 -19.63 -10.22 14.79
C ARG A 83 -20.18 -11.45 14.09
N PHE A 84 -20.36 -12.53 14.84
CA PHE A 84 -20.90 -13.79 14.32
C PHE A 84 -22.37 -13.61 13.88
N THR A 85 -22.71 -14.12 12.69
CA THR A 85 -24.01 -13.91 12.04
C THR A 85 -24.81 -15.22 11.87
N GLU A 86 -24.15 -16.33 11.53
CA GLU A 86 -24.77 -17.64 11.31
C GLU A 86 -23.82 -18.77 11.75
N LEU A 87 -24.35 -19.88 12.27
CA LEU A 87 -23.57 -21.10 12.48
C LEU A 87 -23.49 -21.87 11.15
N VAL A 88 -22.29 -21.99 10.58
CA VAL A 88 -22.07 -22.72 9.31
C VAL A 88 -22.03 -24.23 9.55
N GLY A 89 -21.60 -24.66 10.73
CA GLY A 89 -21.63 -26.05 11.16
C GLY A 89 -20.77 -26.33 12.38
N GLU A 90 -20.78 -27.58 12.82
CA GLU A 90 -20.02 -28.04 13.99
C GLU A 90 -19.47 -29.46 13.82
N CYS A 91 -18.45 -29.77 14.61
CA CYS A 91 -17.85 -31.09 14.74
C CYS A 91 -17.47 -31.35 16.21
N PRO A 92 -17.07 -32.58 16.59
CA PRO A 92 -16.77 -32.91 17.99
C PRO A 92 -15.64 -32.11 18.68
N VAL A 93 -14.91 -31.26 17.96
CA VAL A 93 -13.81 -30.43 18.50
C VAL A 93 -14.01 -28.93 18.35
N GLY A 94 -15.06 -28.46 17.66
CA GLY A 94 -15.22 -27.04 17.39
C GLY A 94 -16.35 -26.70 16.43
N LYS A 95 -16.51 -25.40 16.17
CA LYS A 95 -17.61 -24.83 15.37
C LYS A 95 -17.07 -23.87 14.33
N ALA A 96 -17.71 -23.83 13.16
CA ALA A 96 -17.47 -22.77 12.18
C ALA A 96 -18.67 -21.82 12.12
N TRP A 97 -18.39 -20.53 12.16
CA TRP A 97 -19.38 -19.46 12.09
C TRP A 97 -19.15 -18.61 10.84
N SER A 98 -20.24 -18.11 10.26
CA SER A 98 -20.21 -16.92 9.41
C SER A 98 -20.07 -15.71 10.33
N ALA A 99 -19.25 -14.73 9.95
CA ALA A 99 -19.04 -13.53 10.74
C ALA A 99 -18.68 -12.32 9.88
N GLU A 100 -19.00 -11.14 10.40
CA GLU A 100 -18.51 -9.85 9.89
C GLU A 100 -17.30 -9.39 10.72
N ASP A 101 -16.32 -8.76 10.09
CA ASP A 101 -15.25 -8.03 10.78
C ASP A 101 -15.60 -6.55 11.04
N GLU A 102 -14.69 -5.80 11.66
CA GLU A 102 -14.89 -4.37 11.95
C GLU A 102 -15.09 -3.48 10.70
N TYR A 103 -14.84 -4.02 9.49
CA TYR A 103 -15.06 -3.37 8.19
C TYR A 103 -16.31 -3.93 7.47
N GLY A 104 -17.09 -4.80 8.11
CA GLY A 104 -18.27 -5.45 7.52
C GLY A 104 -17.94 -6.52 6.48
N ARG A 105 -16.69 -6.99 6.38
CA ARG A 105 -16.29 -8.03 5.44
C ARG A 105 -16.76 -9.39 5.97
N MET A 106 -17.45 -10.16 5.14
CA MET A 106 -17.90 -11.52 5.48
C MET A 106 -16.73 -12.51 5.49
N LEU A 107 -16.64 -13.28 6.58
CA LEU A 107 -15.60 -14.26 6.87
C LEU A 107 -16.24 -15.57 7.38
N THR A 108 -15.47 -16.67 7.34
CA THR A 108 -15.78 -17.87 8.12
C THR A 108 -14.74 -18.05 9.23
N VAL A 109 -15.20 -18.20 10.47
CA VAL A 109 -14.33 -18.32 11.65
C VAL A 109 -14.48 -19.72 12.25
N ALA A 110 -13.39 -20.49 12.25
CA ALA A 110 -13.29 -21.74 13.00
C ALA A 110 -12.91 -21.43 14.44
N ILE A 111 -13.58 -22.07 15.39
CA ILE A 111 -13.35 -21.90 16.84
C ILE A 111 -13.27 -23.28 17.49
N LEU A 112 -12.17 -23.55 18.18
CA LEU A 112 -11.94 -24.79 18.93
C LEU A 112 -12.79 -24.77 20.22
N ASP A 113 -13.54 -25.84 20.49
CA ASP A 113 -14.45 -25.91 21.65
C ASP A 113 -13.67 -25.80 22.97
N PRO A 114 -14.14 -25.03 23.98
CA PRO A 114 -13.41 -24.83 25.23
C PRO A 114 -13.08 -26.12 26.00
N ALA A 115 -13.91 -27.18 25.90
CA ALA A 115 -13.61 -28.45 26.55
C ALA A 115 -12.45 -29.19 25.87
N VAL A 116 -12.27 -28.99 24.56
CA VAL A 116 -11.20 -29.60 23.76
C VAL A 116 -9.93 -28.72 23.75
N ALA A 117 -10.09 -27.41 23.77
CA ALA A 117 -9.02 -26.42 23.93
C ALA A 117 -8.27 -26.52 25.29
N GLY A 118 -8.81 -27.30 26.24
CA GLY A 118 -8.12 -27.68 27.48
C GLY A 118 -6.96 -28.65 27.29
N ASP A 119 -6.89 -29.40 26.18
CA ASP A 119 -5.74 -30.24 25.83
C ASP A 119 -4.75 -29.46 24.94
N PRO A 120 -3.49 -29.25 25.39
CA PRO A 120 -2.45 -28.63 24.57
C PRO A 120 -2.22 -29.30 23.21
N ARG A 121 -2.51 -30.61 23.08
CA ARG A 121 -2.39 -31.35 21.81
C ARG A 121 -3.39 -30.86 20.77
N TRP A 122 -4.63 -30.59 21.18
CA TRP A 122 -5.65 -30.07 20.28
C TRP A 122 -5.38 -28.61 19.90
N ARG A 123 -4.88 -27.78 20.83
CA ARG A 123 -4.37 -26.44 20.50
C ARG A 123 -3.27 -26.50 19.44
N GLN A 124 -2.24 -27.33 19.67
CA GLN A 124 -1.11 -27.48 18.75
C GLN A 124 -1.54 -28.06 17.39
N ALA A 125 -2.45 -29.04 17.37
CA ALA A 125 -2.97 -29.62 16.13
C ALA A 125 -3.74 -28.56 15.31
N PHE A 126 -4.62 -27.79 15.95
CA PHE A 126 -5.41 -26.72 15.34
C PHE A 126 -4.51 -25.61 14.76
N GLU A 127 -3.49 -25.17 15.50
CA GLU A 127 -2.46 -24.24 15.03
C GLU A 127 -1.66 -24.79 13.84
N VAL A 128 -1.15 -26.03 13.94
CA VAL A 128 -0.37 -26.65 12.86
C VAL A 128 -1.22 -26.82 11.60
N ALA A 129 -2.46 -27.28 11.72
CA ALA A 129 -3.37 -27.43 10.58
C ALA A 129 -3.66 -26.09 9.89
N ALA A 130 -3.95 -25.03 10.66
CA ALA A 130 -4.17 -23.69 10.11
C ALA A 130 -2.93 -23.13 9.40
N ASN A 131 -1.75 -23.30 10.01
CA ASN A 131 -0.47 -22.87 9.44
C ASN A 131 -0.05 -23.72 8.23
N THR A 132 -0.41 -25.00 8.16
CA THR A 132 -0.22 -25.84 6.97
C THR A 132 -1.16 -25.41 5.85
N MET A 133 -2.44 -25.14 6.11
CA MET A 133 -3.37 -24.64 5.08
C MET A 133 -2.99 -23.27 4.51
N ALA A 134 -2.34 -22.43 5.31
CA ALA A 134 -1.83 -21.12 4.90
C ALA A 134 -0.56 -21.21 4.03
N GLN A 135 0.11 -22.36 3.93
CA GLN A 135 1.28 -22.54 3.06
C GLN A 135 0.86 -22.65 1.58
N PRO A 136 1.54 -21.96 0.65
CA PRO A 136 1.19 -21.98 -0.78
C PRO A 136 1.20 -23.35 -1.45
N GLN A 137 1.86 -24.34 -0.85
CA GLN A 137 2.01 -25.68 -1.42
C GLN A 137 0.90 -26.66 -0.99
N SER A 138 0.11 -26.33 0.04
CA SER A 138 -0.76 -27.28 0.74
C SER A 138 -2.26 -27.08 0.49
N GLY A 139 -2.67 -25.88 0.06
CA GLY A 139 -4.10 -25.58 -0.15
C GLY A 139 -4.46 -24.17 -0.60
N ASP A 140 -3.53 -23.21 -0.63
CA ASP A 140 -3.76 -21.81 -1.03
C ASP A 140 -4.94 -21.12 -0.27
N MET A 141 -5.09 -21.49 1.01
CA MET A 141 -6.12 -21.00 1.93
C MET A 141 -5.47 -20.27 3.12
N PRO A 142 -4.81 -19.12 2.91
CA PRO A 142 -4.34 -18.29 4.02
C PRO A 142 -5.53 -17.82 4.86
N TYR A 143 -5.37 -17.88 6.18
CA TYR A 143 -6.28 -17.21 7.10
C TYR A 143 -6.04 -15.69 7.09
N VAL A 144 -7.09 -14.92 7.37
CA VAL A 144 -7.07 -13.46 7.48
C VAL A 144 -6.51 -13.04 8.84
N ASN A 145 -6.85 -13.79 9.90
CA ASN A 145 -6.34 -13.59 11.25
C ASN A 145 -6.51 -14.88 12.08
N ALA A 146 -5.79 -15.00 13.19
CA ALA A 146 -5.92 -16.11 14.14
C ALA A 146 -5.48 -15.69 15.55
N ASP A 147 -6.07 -16.31 16.57
CA ASP A 147 -5.54 -16.33 17.93
C ASP A 147 -5.50 -17.78 18.44
N PHE A 148 -4.28 -18.32 18.58
CA PHE A 148 -4.03 -19.66 19.10
C PHE A 148 -3.83 -19.69 20.63
N ALA A 149 -3.65 -18.52 21.25
CA ALA A 149 -3.41 -18.35 22.68
C ALA A 149 -4.70 -18.17 23.49
N ALA A 150 -5.76 -17.61 22.88
CA ALA A 150 -7.09 -17.41 23.44
C ALA A 150 -7.64 -18.61 24.25
N GLN A 151 -8.61 -18.37 25.14
CA GLN A 151 -9.27 -19.44 25.90
C GLN A 151 -9.93 -20.48 24.97
N GLN A 152 -10.54 -19.98 23.88
CA GLN A 152 -11.02 -20.75 22.73
C GLN A 152 -10.20 -20.33 21.50
N PRO A 153 -9.18 -21.10 21.08
CA PRO A 153 -8.42 -20.80 19.87
C PRO A 153 -9.31 -20.64 18.64
N TRP A 154 -9.05 -19.63 17.81
CA TRP A 154 -9.84 -19.36 16.61
C TRP A 154 -9.00 -18.94 15.40
N VAL A 155 -9.55 -19.16 14.20
CA VAL A 155 -8.95 -18.81 12.90
C VAL A 155 -10.03 -18.28 11.96
N ALA A 156 -9.82 -17.11 11.36
CA ALA A 156 -10.75 -16.46 10.44
C ALA A 156 -10.27 -16.56 8.99
N TYR A 157 -11.13 -17.00 8.06
CA TYR A 157 -10.85 -17.17 6.63
C TYR A 157 -11.80 -16.34 5.77
N SER A 158 -11.32 -15.80 4.65
CA SER A 158 -12.16 -15.05 3.71
C SER A 158 -13.12 -15.97 2.93
N VAL A 159 -14.40 -15.61 2.88
CA VAL A 159 -15.42 -16.35 2.09
C VAL A 159 -15.07 -16.44 0.60
N GLY A 160 -14.32 -15.45 0.08
CA GLY A 160 -13.94 -15.36 -1.33
C GLY A 160 -12.98 -16.45 -1.83
N ARG A 161 -12.38 -17.25 -0.93
CA ARG A 161 -11.57 -18.43 -1.30
C ARG A 161 -12.27 -19.78 -1.03
N GLY A 162 -13.50 -19.75 -0.52
CA GLY A 162 -14.27 -20.94 -0.15
C GLY A 162 -14.26 -21.23 1.36
N PRO A 163 -14.72 -22.42 1.79
CA PRO A 163 -15.06 -22.69 3.18
C PRO A 163 -13.83 -23.06 4.02
N GLY A 164 -13.00 -22.06 4.35
CA GLY A 164 -11.73 -22.26 5.07
C GLY A 164 -11.91 -22.87 6.46
N ALA A 165 -12.90 -22.40 7.23
CA ALA A 165 -13.15 -22.90 8.57
C ALA A 165 -13.58 -24.39 8.59
N GLU A 166 -14.37 -24.84 7.61
CA GLU A 166 -14.74 -26.24 7.43
C GLU A 166 -13.53 -27.09 7.02
N ARG A 167 -12.73 -26.62 6.05
CA ARG A 167 -11.50 -27.31 5.61
C ARG A 167 -10.49 -27.47 6.76
N LEU A 168 -10.43 -26.52 7.69
CA LEU A 168 -9.58 -26.64 8.88
C LEU A 168 -9.99 -27.84 9.74
N PHE A 169 -11.28 -27.97 10.09
CA PHE A 169 -11.76 -29.14 10.84
C PHE A 169 -11.61 -30.45 10.05
N GLN A 170 -11.85 -30.45 8.73
CA GLN A 170 -11.62 -31.63 7.88
C GLN A 170 -10.13 -32.04 7.86
N SER A 171 -9.20 -31.08 7.84
CA SER A 171 -7.75 -31.35 7.88
C SER A 171 -7.26 -31.91 9.23
N LEU A 172 -8.04 -31.69 10.30
CA LEU A 172 -7.85 -32.33 11.61
C LEU A 172 -8.44 -33.75 11.68
N GLY A 173 -8.97 -34.27 10.57
CA GLY A 173 -9.59 -35.60 10.49
C GLY A 173 -11.01 -35.65 11.06
N MET A 174 -11.70 -34.50 11.16
CA MET A 174 -13.01 -34.41 11.79
C MET A 174 -14.13 -34.34 10.75
N ASP A 175 -15.16 -35.17 10.93
CA ASP A 175 -16.42 -35.05 10.21
C ASP A 175 -17.10 -33.74 10.58
N PHE A 176 -17.12 -32.79 9.63
CA PHE A 176 -17.72 -31.47 9.82
C PHE A 176 -19.17 -31.48 9.34
N LEU A 177 -20.12 -31.34 10.27
CA LEU A 177 -21.55 -31.31 9.98
C LEU A 177 -21.99 -29.87 9.72
N ARG A 178 -22.14 -29.51 8.44
CA ARG A 178 -22.78 -28.25 8.04
C ARG A 178 -24.19 -28.15 8.61
N THR A 179 -24.52 -27.00 9.20
CA THR A 179 -25.90 -26.66 9.52
C THR A 179 -26.65 -26.41 8.20
N PRO A 180 -27.87 -26.95 8.01
CA PRO A 180 -28.65 -26.66 6.81
C PRO A 180 -29.17 -25.22 6.86
N SER A 181 -28.47 -24.29 6.20
CA SER A 181 -28.87 -22.88 6.10
C SER A 181 -30.30 -22.76 5.57
N SER A 182 -31.12 -21.95 6.26
CA SER A 182 -32.53 -21.76 5.93
C SER A 182 -32.74 -20.76 4.79
N GLU A 183 -32.11 -21.04 3.64
CA GLU A 183 -32.31 -20.27 2.41
C GLU A 183 -33.64 -20.69 1.74
N PRO A 184 -34.46 -19.75 1.22
CA PRO A 184 -35.71 -20.10 0.54
C PRO A 184 -35.46 -20.92 -0.73
N ALA A 185 -36.03 -22.11 -0.82
CA ALA A 185 -35.84 -23.01 -1.96
C ALA A 185 -36.26 -22.34 -3.29
N ALA A 186 -35.30 -22.19 -4.20
CA ALA A 186 -35.54 -21.66 -5.54
C ALA A 186 -36.49 -22.58 -6.33
N PRO A 187 -37.41 -22.03 -7.17
CA PRO A 187 -38.39 -22.83 -7.89
C PRO A 187 -37.72 -23.68 -8.98
N SER A 188 -37.91 -25.01 -8.91
CA SER A 188 -37.38 -25.97 -9.87
C SER A 188 -37.88 -25.69 -11.30
N ALA A 189 -36.95 -25.56 -12.25
CA ALA A 189 -37.27 -25.42 -13.66
C ALA A 189 -37.91 -26.71 -14.21
N GLY A 190 -39.10 -26.58 -14.79
CA GLY A 190 -39.83 -27.71 -15.38
C GLY A 190 -39.23 -28.19 -16.71
N VAL A 191 -39.13 -29.51 -16.89
CA VAL A 191 -38.67 -30.13 -18.13
C VAL A 191 -39.77 -30.07 -19.21
N PRO A 192 -39.50 -29.57 -20.43
CA PRO A 192 -40.43 -29.72 -21.55
C PRO A 192 -40.35 -31.14 -22.12
N ALA A 193 -41.48 -31.85 -22.16
CA ALA A 193 -41.56 -33.19 -22.74
C ALA A 193 -41.74 -33.14 -24.27
N SER A 194 -41.14 -34.09 -24.99
CA SER A 194 -41.28 -34.24 -26.44
C SER A 194 -42.68 -34.71 -26.84
N GLY A 195 -43.33 -33.95 -27.71
CA GLY A 195 -44.57 -34.32 -28.42
C GLY A 195 -44.63 -33.57 -29.75
N GLY A 196 -45.15 -34.19 -30.81
CA GLY A 196 -45.13 -33.61 -32.16
C GLY A 196 -46.37 -33.93 -32.99
N VAL A 197 -46.32 -33.54 -34.27
CA VAL A 197 -47.42 -33.59 -35.27
C VAL A 197 -48.56 -32.59 -34.91
N THR A 198 -49.19 -31.80 -35.80
CA THR A 198 -49.36 -31.79 -37.27
C THR A 198 -49.04 -30.42 -37.91
N THR A 199 -49.01 -30.36 -39.25
CA THR A 199 -49.19 -29.12 -40.05
C THR A 199 -50.70 -28.82 -40.25
N PRO A 200 -51.12 -27.57 -40.59
CA PRO A 200 -51.39 -27.27 -42.01
C PRO A 200 -51.21 -25.80 -42.48
N VAL A 201 -50.98 -25.66 -43.80
CA VAL A 201 -51.40 -24.61 -44.77
C VAL A 201 -52.06 -23.30 -44.28
N GLY A 202 -51.61 -22.13 -44.78
CA GLY A 202 -52.50 -20.96 -44.91
C GLY A 202 -51.93 -19.54 -45.19
N GLY A 203 -51.75 -19.15 -46.47
CA GLY A 203 -51.97 -17.76 -46.96
C GLY A 203 -50.89 -16.67 -46.74
N PRO A 204 -50.78 -15.65 -47.64
CA PRO A 204 -49.84 -14.51 -47.51
C PRO A 204 -50.50 -13.12 -47.35
N PRO A 205 -49.77 -12.10 -46.85
CA PRO A 205 -50.04 -10.69 -47.09
C PRO A 205 -49.19 -10.11 -48.26
N PRO A 206 -49.67 -9.08 -49.00
CA PRO A 206 -48.98 -8.54 -50.20
C PRO A 206 -48.27 -7.19 -49.97
N GLY A 207 -47.47 -6.76 -50.95
CA GLY A 207 -47.30 -5.32 -51.24
C GLY A 207 -45.88 -4.74 -51.29
N GLN A 208 -45.10 -5.07 -52.33
CA GLN A 208 -43.89 -4.30 -52.67
C GLN A 208 -43.74 -4.15 -54.21
N PRO A 209 -44.02 -2.96 -54.78
CA PRO A 209 -43.72 -2.66 -56.19
C PRO A 209 -42.21 -2.41 -56.44
N PRO A 210 -41.74 -2.50 -57.70
CA PRO A 210 -40.32 -2.77 -57.99
C PRO A 210 -39.52 -1.54 -58.46
N ALA A 211 -38.20 -1.74 -58.59
CA ALA A 211 -37.28 -0.81 -59.24
C ALA A 211 -37.40 -0.84 -60.78
N GLY A 212 -37.05 0.27 -61.44
CA GLY A 212 -36.89 0.41 -62.89
C GLY A 212 -36.01 1.62 -63.25
N PRO A 213 -35.24 1.63 -64.36
CA PRO A 213 -34.06 2.50 -64.49
C PRO A 213 -34.08 3.53 -65.63
N ALA A 214 -33.41 4.67 -65.40
CA ALA A 214 -32.80 5.61 -66.37
C ALA A 214 -32.10 6.72 -65.54
N GLU A 215 -31.14 7.56 -66.00
CA GLU A 215 -30.14 7.56 -67.07
C GLU A 215 -29.11 8.67 -66.68
N GLN A 216 -27.98 8.83 -67.40
CA GLN A 216 -27.07 9.98 -67.18
C GLN A 216 -27.57 11.24 -67.89
N PRO A 217 -27.16 12.43 -67.41
CA PRO A 217 -26.27 13.22 -68.26
C PRO A 217 -25.11 13.89 -67.49
N PRO A 218 -23.97 14.19 -68.17
CA PRO A 218 -22.83 14.91 -67.59
C PRO A 218 -23.02 16.43 -67.64
N VAL A 219 -22.37 17.17 -66.73
CA VAL A 219 -22.25 18.63 -66.80
C VAL A 219 -20.79 19.04 -66.51
N SER A 220 -20.18 19.75 -67.44
CA SER A 220 -18.79 20.25 -67.35
C SER A 220 -18.71 21.63 -66.71
N ALA A 221 -17.62 21.91 -66.00
CA ALA A 221 -17.24 23.26 -65.55
C ALA A 221 -15.76 23.55 -65.91
N PRO A 222 -15.38 24.80 -66.23
CA PRO A 222 -14.12 25.10 -66.92
C PRO A 222 -12.90 25.35 -66.00
N PRO A 223 -11.66 25.23 -66.52
CA PRO A 223 -10.45 25.60 -65.81
C PRO A 223 -10.21 27.12 -65.83
N GLY A 224 -9.73 27.68 -64.72
CA GLY A 224 -9.33 29.10 -64.60
C GLY A 224 -7.82 29.25 -64.38
N SER A 225 -7.09 29.63 -65.44
CA SER A 225 -5.66 30.01 -65.37
C SER A 225 -5.52 31.52 -65.55
N GLY A 226 -4.83 32.20 -64.61
CA GLY A 226 -4.67 33.65 -64.67
C GLY A 226 -3.62 34.20 -63.69
N ALA A 227 -2.43 34.48 -64.22
CA ALA A 227 -1.37 35.29 -63.62
C ALA A 227 -0.81 36.21 -64.73
N PRO A 228 0.10 37.18 -64.47
CA PRO A 228 0.62 37.69 -63.19
C PRO A 228 0.43 39.23 -63.04
N VAL A 229 0.92 39.82 -61.95
CA VAL A 229 1.29 41.25 -61.90
C VAL A 229 2.62 41.43 -61.17
N SER A 230 3.51 42.25 -61.73
CA SER A 230 4.85 42.57 -61.19
C SER A 230 5.02 44.10 -61.07
N GLY A 231 5.88 44.55 -60.14
CA GLY A 231 6.10 45.98 -59.84
C GLY A 231 5.90 46.26 -58.34
N ALA A 232 6.86 46.08 -57.43
CA ALA A 232 8.33 46.23 -57.49
C ALA A 232 8.81 47.69 -57.52
N SER A 233 9.12 48.22 -56.33
CA SER A 233 9.97 49.38 -56.07
C SER A 233 10.71 49.14 -54.75
N GLY A 234 12.01 49.44 -54.72
CA GLY A 234 12.99 48.79 -53.82
C GLY A 234 13.47 49.56 -52.58
N PRO A 235 14.58 49.10 -51.96
CA PRO A 235 14.89 49.31 -50.52
C PRO A 235 16.13 50.26 -50.34
N PRO A 236 16.94 50.28 -49.25
CA PRO A 236 17.50 49.19 -48.39
C PRO A 236 17.02 49.32 -46.90
N ASP A 237 17.56 48.70 -45.84
CA ASP A 237 18.67 47.73 -45.64
C ASP A 237 18.41 46.82 -44.40
N PRO A 238 18.82 45.54 -44.36
CA PRO A 238 18.73 44.68 -43.17
C PRO A 238 20.09 44.32 -42.54
N ILE A 239 20.20 44.44 -41.20
CA ILE A 239 21.42 44.10 -40.44
C ILE A 239 21.59 42.58 -40.28
N ARG A 240 22.84 42.11 -40.40
CA ARG A 240 23.25 40.71 -40.17
C ARG A 240 23.19 40.29 -38.69
N TYR A 241 22.75 39.06 -38.44
CA TYR A 241 23.35 38.19 -37.42
C TYR A 241 23.66 36.82 -38.03
N GLN A 242 24.71 36.15 -37.54
CA GLN A 242 25.32 34.98 -38.17
C GLN A 242 24.90 33.67 -37.50
N GLN A 243 24.77 32.60 -38.30
CA GLN A 243 24.73 31.23 -37.79
C GLN A 243 26.13 30.77 -37.37
N PRO A 244 26.29 30.05 -36.25
CA PRO A 244 27.51 29.30 -35.95
C PRO A 244 27.52 27.94 -36.68
N SER A 245 28.64 27.61 -37.32
CA SER A 245 28.89 26.28 -37.91
C SER A 245 29.34 25.26 -36.84
N PRO A 246 29.16 23.94 -37.07
CA PRO A 246 29.61 22.91 -36.13
C PRO A 246 31.15 22.83 -36.06
N VAL A 247 31.68 22.52 -34.86
CA VAL A 247 33.12 22.34 -34.62
C VAL A 247 33.46 20.84 -34.65
N SER A 248 34.28 20.44 -35.62
CA SER A 248 34.91 19.12 -35.65
C SER A 248 36.12 19.10 -34.70
N VAL A 249 36.12 18.23 -33.70
CA VAL A 249 37.30 18.01 -32.83
C VAL A 249 38.21 16.97 -33.47
N GLN A 250 39.35 17.42 -34.00
CA GLN A 250 40.33 16.59 -34.70
C GLN A 250 41.25 15.89 -33.70
N ARG A 251 41.42 14.56 -33.84
CA ARG A 251 42.34 13.75 -33.03
C ARG A 251 43.70 13.71 -33.71
N GLU A 252 44.74 14.25 -33.07
CA GLU A 252 46.11 14.18 -33.56
C GLU A 252 47.12 14.05 -32.40
N THR A 253 48.29 13.49 -32.69
CA THR A 253 49.25 12.94 -31.70
C THR A 253 50.64 13.53 -31.85
N ASN A 254 51.43 13.64 -30.76
CA ASN A 254 52.87 13.30 -30.74
C ASN A 254 53.53 13.37 -29.31
N PRO A 255 54.76 12.86 -29.10
CA PRO A 255 55.22 12.30 -27.80
C PRO A 255 56.44 13.02 -27.18
N ILE A 256 57.03 12.44 -26.11
CA ILE A 256 58.49 12.16 -25.99
C ILE A 256 58.84 11.20 -24.82
N SER A 257 59.99 10.53 -24.97
CA SER A 257 60.62 9.37 -24.27
C SER A 257 60.82 9.38 -22.74
N GLY A 258 61.04 8.19 -22.15
CA GLY A 258 61.58 8.03 -20.78
C GLY A 258 61.65 6.60 -20.17
N SER A 259 62.35 5.65 -20.80
CA SER A 259 62.59 4.26 -20.30
C SER A 259 63.89 4.18 -19.45
N PRO A 260 64.34 3.03 -18.87
CA PRO A 260 63.97 1.61 -19.01
C PRO A 260 63.55 0.96 -17.66
N LEU A 261 63.45 -0.37 -17.39
CA LEU A 261 63.61 -1.71 -18.05
C LEU A 261 62.49 -2.61 -17.38
N ALA A 262 62.30 -3.94 -17.49
CA ALA A 262 63.09 -5.06 -17.99
C ALA A 262 62.23 -6.21 -18.59
N SER A 263 62.89 -7.35 -18.88
CA SER A 263 62.37 -8.64 -19.38
C SER A 263 62.09 -9.65 -18.23
N TRP A 264 61.52 -10.86 -18.40
CA TRP A 264 61.40 -11.80 -19.54
C TRP A 264 60.00 -12.50 -19.52
N GLY A 265 59.34 -12.81 -20.65
CA GLY A 265 59.41 -14.10 -21.39
C GLY A 265 58.14 -14.96 -21.13
N THR A 266 57.53 -15.75 -22.05
CA THR A 266 57.81 -16.13 -23.46
C THR A 266 56.50 -16.53 -24.20
N ALA A 267 56.59 -16.86 -25.50
CA ALA A 267 55.49 -17.14 -26.46
C ALA A 267 54.69 -18.47 -26.18
N THR A 268 53.63 -18.89 -26.90
CA THR A 268 53.37 -18.85 -28.37
C THR A 268 51.87 -19.01 -28.74
N ALA A 269 51.48 -18.57 -29.95
CA ALA A 269 50.17 -18.81 -30.59
C ALA A 269 50.11 -20.19 -31.30
N THR A 270 48.99 -20.67 -31.88
CA THR A 270 48.42 -20.26 -33.20
C THR A 270 47.05 -20.95 -33.44
N ALA A 271 46.23 -20.45 -34.37
CA ALA A 271 44.86 -20.92 -34.66
C ALA A 271 44.75 -21.97 -35.81
N GLY A 272 43.58 -22.64 -35.94
CA GLY A 272 43.24 -23.48 -37.11
C GLY A 272 41.94 -24.31 -37.00
N SER A 273 41.18 -24.43 -38.09
CA SER A 273 39.97 -25.28 -38.29
C SER A 273 39.75 -25.48 -39.81
N PRO A 274 38.84 -26.35 -40.32
CA PRO A 274 38.06 -27.45 -39.72
C PRO A 274 38.67 -28.80 -40.20
N PRO A 275 38.05 -29.82 -40.88
CA PRO A 275 36.67 -30.22 -41.26
C PRO A 275 36.22 -31.57 -40.61
N ALA A 276 35.38 -32.37 -41.29
CA ALA A 276 34.94 -33.73 -40.91
C ALA A 276 34.84 -34.68 -42.14
N PRO A 277 34.69 -36.01 -41.95
CA PRO A 277 33.62 -36.76 -42.63
C PRO A 277 32.97 -37.92 -41.82
N SER A 278 31.90 -38.53 -42.36
CA SER A 278 31.07 -39.63 -41.79
C SER A 278 31.59 -41.05 -42.20
N SER A 279 31.06 -42.24 -41.85
CA SER A 279 29.75 -42.72 -41.34
C SER A 279 29.95 -43.87 -40.27
N THR A 280 29.23 -45.02 -40.07
CA THR A 280 28.16 -45.76 -40.80
C THR A 280 27.45 -46.85 -39.94
N VAL A 281 26.10 -46.85 -39.88
CA VAL A 281 25.15 -48.00 -39.72
C VAL A 281 25.17 -48.91 -38.44
N ALA A 282 24.01 -49.51 -38.11
CA ALA A 282 23.70 -50.40 -36.96
C ALA A 282 23.26 -51.84 -37.45
N PRO A 283 22.41 -52.72 -36.84
CA PRO A 283 21.46 -52.61 -35.69
C PRO A 283 21.27 -53.83 -34.73
N SER A 284 20.29 -53.75 -33.81
CA SER A 284 19.57 -54.82 -33.05
C SER A 284 20.28 -55.54 -31.87
N GLY A 285 19.59 -56.07 -30.82
CA GLY A 285 18.17 -55.93 -30.41
C GLY A 285 17.67 -56.94 -29.31
N ARG A 286 16.49 -56.66 -28.70
CA ARG A 286 15.67 -57.47 -27.73
C ARG A 286 15.96 -57.36 -26.20
N ARG A 287 15.11 -58.01 -25.37
CA ARG A 287 14.56 -57.56 -24.06
C ARG A 287 14.00 -58.74 -23.20
N PHE A 288 13.77 -58.53 -21.89
CA PHE A 288 13.00 -59.33 -20.88
C PHE A 288 13.74 -60.51 -20.20
N PRO A 289 13.24 -61.09 -19.06
CA PRO A 289 12.12 -60.74 -18.14
C PRO A 289 12.49 -60.65 -16.62
N ASP A 290 11.47 -60.61 -15.74
CA ASP A 290 11.48 -60.61 -14.26
C ASP A 290 10.66 -61.82 -13.71
N THR A 291 10.96 -62.37 -12.51
CA THR A 291 10.06 -63.30 -11.73
C THR A 291 10.53 -63.63 -10.28
N SER A 292 9.79 -63.12 -9.28
CA SER A 292 9.11 -63.80 -8.13
C SER A 292 9.69 -64.97 -7.25
N GLN A 293 9.37 -64.87 -5.94
CA GLN A 293 8.91 -65.90 -4.94
C GLN A 293 9.86 -66.60 -3.91
N SER A 294 9.53 -66.39 -2.62
CA SER A 294 9.36 -67.27 -1.41
C SER A 294 10.11 -68.62 -1.24
N HIS A 295 10.37 -69.22 -0.05
CA HIS A 295 9.94 -69.07 1.37
C HIS A 295 11.04 -69.65 2.32
N SER A 296 11.08 -69.31 3.63
CA SER A 296 11.00 -70.30 4.76
C SER A 296 11.43 -69.82 6.17
N ALA A 297 10.77 -70.42 7.17
CA ALA A 297 11.20 -70.79 8.54
C ALA A 297 12.13 -69.91 9.41
N SER A 298 11.49 -69.31 10.41
CA SER A 298 11.95 -68.87 11.74
C SER A 298 13.13 -69.59 12.43
N ARG A 299 14.07 -68.78 12.97
CA ARG A 299 14.63 -68.81 14.36
C ARG A 299 15.47 -67.52 14.60
N PHE A 300 15.94 -67.30 15.84
CA PHE A 300 16.85 -66.19 16.26
C PHE A 300 16.32 -64.73 16.37
N VAL A 301 15.02 -64.50 16.54
CA VAL A 301 14.45 -63.12 16.68
C VAL A 301 14.91 -62.36 17.96
N VAL A 302 15.32 -63.06 19.03
CA VAL A 302 15.54 -62.42 20.35
C VAL A 302 16.93 -61.78 20.52
N ALA A 303 17.95 -62.22 19.79
CA ALA A 303 19.34 -61.73 19.99
C ALA A 303 19.62 -60.39 19.28
N ALA A 304 19.00 -60.13 18.13
CA ALA A 304 19.30 -58.97 17.30
C ALA A 304 18.81 -57.64 17.91
N LEU A 305 17.70 -57.67 18.67
CA LEU A 305 17.06 -56.45 19.19
C LEU A 305 17.90 -55.72 20.25
N VAL A 306 18.73 -56.47 21.00
CA VAL A 306 19.58 -55.90 22.07
C VAL A 306 20.82 -55.22 21.50
N LEU A 307 21.43 -55.78 20.45
CA LEU A 307 22.63 -55.23 19.81
C LEU A 307 22.34 -53.90 19.07
N LEU A 308 21.17 -53.77 18.45
CA LEU A 308 20.77 -52.55 17.76
C LEU A 308 20.53 -51.36 18.71
N LEU A 309 20.08 -51.60 19.94
CA LEU A 309 19.85 -50.55 20.95
C LEU A 309 21.15 -49.96 21.53
N VAL A 310 22.21 -50.77 21.64
CA VAL A 310 23.54 -50.31 22.10
C VAL A 310 24.27 -49.56 20.99
N ALA A 311 24.13 -49.97 19.72
CA ALA A 311 24.74 -49.29 18.58
C ALA A 311 24.18 -47.88 18.31
N ALA A 312 22.94 -47.59 18.74
CA ALA A 312 22.25 -46.33 18.47
C ALA A 312 22.48 -45.21 19.50
N THR A 313 23.24 -45.45 20.58
CA THR A 313 23.34 -44.51 21.73
C THR A 313 24.76 -44.12 22.17
N GLY A 314 25.82 -44.72 21.60
CA GLY A 314 27.21 -44.41 21.94
C GLY A 314 27.98 -43.72 20.81
N GLY A 315 27.91 -42.38 20.73
CA GLY A 315 28.45 -41.67 19.56
C GLY A 315 28.66 -40.15 19.67
N ILE A 316 29.01 -39.59 20.83
CA ILE A 316 29.44 -38.18 20.95
C ILE A 316 30.82 -38.12 21.58
N VAL A 317 31.84 -37.84 20.76
CA VAL A 317 33.21 -37.55 21.19
C VAL A 317 33.43 -36.04 21.16
N TRP A 318 34.00 -35.51 22.23
CA TRP A 318 34.47 -34.12 22.30
C TRP A 318 35.59 -33.85 21.28
N TRP A 319 35.53 -32.68 20.63
CA TRP A 319 36.71 -31.85 20.37
C TRP A 319 36.32 -30.37 20.33
N ALA A 320 37.25 -29.50 20.72
CA ALA A 320 37.08 -28.05 20.69
C ALA A 320 38.37 -27.39 20.21
N ALA A 321 38.30 -26.52 19.19
CA ALA A 321 39.28 -25.47 18.93
C ALA A 321 38.81 -24.47 17.87
N ALA A 322 39.15 -23.20 18.10
CA ALA A 322 39.34 -22.09 17.16
C ALA A 322 38.89 -22.26 15.67
N GLY A 323 37.81 -21.57 15.31
CA GLY A 323 37.48 -21.23 13.92
C GLY A 323 36.92 -19.80 13.84
N VAL A 324 37.78 -18.80 13.66
CA VAL A 324 37.37 -17.39 13.52
C VAL A 324 36.81 -17.15 12.11
N GLY A 325 35.56 -17.53 11.90
CA GLY A 325 34.80 -17.15 10.71
C GLY A 325 34.48 -15.65 10.75
N LYS A 326 34.88 -14.91 9.71
CA LYS A 326 34.34 -13.55 9.49
C LYS A 326 32.81 -13.63 9.42
N PRO A 327 32.06 -12.69 10.02
CA PRO A 327 30.67 -12.51 9.63
C PRO A 327 30.64 -12.14 8.14
N ALA A 328 29.88 -12.89 7.34
CA ALA A 328 29.66 -12.55 5.95
C ALA A 328 28.76 -11.29 5.90
N THR A 329 29.22 -10.24 5.22
CA THR A 329 28.38 -9.08 4.90
C THR A 329 27.18 -9.57 4.09
N PRO A 330 25.92 -9.33 4.53
CA PRO A 330 24.77 -9.55 3.68
C PRO A 330 24.88 -8.64 2.46
N ALA A 331 24.77 -9.20 1.25
CA ALA A 331 24.62 -8.38 0.06
C ALA A 331 23.21 -7.77 0.10
N GLU A 332 23.11 -6.44 0.03
CA GLU A 332 21.84 -5.76 -0.13
C GLU A 332 21.24 -6.13 -1.49
N THR A 333 20.09 -6.79 -1.48
CA THR A 333 19.24 -7.01 -2.65
C THR A 333 17.99 -6.16 -2.51
N ASP A 334 17.88 -5.09 -3.31
CA ASP A 334 16.78 -4.10 -3.32
C ASP A 334 15.42 -4.66 -3.83
N VAL A 335 15.11 -5.93 -3.57
CA VAL A 335 13.95 -6.65 -4.12
C VAL A 335 13.00 -7.07 -3.01
N PHE A 336 11.76 -6.56 -3.05
CA PHE A 336 10.69 -6.98 -2.15
C PHE A 336 10.32 -8.46 -2.36
N PRO A 337 10.23 -9.29 -1.30
CA PRO A 337 9.65 -10.62 -1.38
C PRO A 337 8.11 -10.55 -1.40
N THR A 338 7.50 -11.39 -2.22
CA THR A 338 6.04 -11.42 -2.44
C THR A 338 5.34 -12.29 -1.39
N THR A 339 4.80 -11.65 -0.36
CA THR A 339 3.86 -12.26 0.62
C THR A 339 2.70 -11.29 0.88
N PRO A 340 1.48 -11.78 1.19
CA PRO A 340 0.29 -10.95 1.34
C PRO A 340 0.28 -10.12 2.64
N SER A 341 -0.48 -9.04 2.62
CA SER A 341 -0.58 -8.01 3.66
C SER A 341 -1.54 -8.37 4.80
N VAL A 342 -1.24 -7.91 6.02
CA VAL A 342 -2.14 -7.97 7.19
C VAL A 342 -2.77 -6.60 7.43
N ASP A 343 -4.00 -6.58 7.93
CA ASP A 343 -4.78 -5.35 8.15
C ASP A 343 -4.85 -5.01 9.65
N LEU A 344 -4.47 -3.79 10.03
CA LEU A 344 -4.54 -3.29 11.41
C LEU A 344 -4.87 -1.80 11.41
N GLY A 345 -6.06 -1.45 11.92
CA GLY A 345 -6.69 -0.13 11.80
C GLY A 345 -5.96 1.09 12.40
N LEU A 346 -4.78 0.91 13.00
CA LEU A 346 -3.89 1.97 13.52
C LEU A 346 -2.42 1.83 13.07
N ARG A 347 -2.08 0.82 12.26
CA ARG A 347 -0.71 0.50 11.86
C ARG A 347 -0.57 0.33 10.33
N PRO A 348 -0.57 1.40 9.52
CA PRO A 348 -0.39 1.30 8.06
C PRO A 348 0.87 0.54 7.61
N TRP A 349 1.90 0.42 8.47
CA TRP A 349 3.10 -0.40 8.23
C TRP A 349 2.87 -1.91 8.37
N ALA A 350 1.87 -2.36 9.14
CA ALA A 350 1.53 -3.78 9.31
C ALA A 350 0.95 -4.42 8.02
N GLN A 351 0.72 -3.60 6.99
CA GLN A 351 0.41 -4.06 5.64
C GLN A 351 1.61 -4.76 4.97
N GLY A 352 2.82 -4.66 5.53
CA GLY A 352 3.94 -5.55 5.18
C GLY A 352 4.00 -6.79 6.07
N ALA A 353 4.58 -7.88 5.54
CA ALA A 353 4.93 -9.04 6.38
C ALA A 353 5.88 -8.62 7.53
N PRO A 354 5.67 -9.07 8.78
CA PRO A 354 6.45 -8.63 9.94
C PRO A 354 7.97 -8.79 9.76
N TYR A 355 8.70 -7.75 10.13
CA TYR A 355 10.16 -7.57 9.95
C TYR A 355 10.63 -7.56 8.47
N GLY A 356 9.72 -7.57 7.50
CA GLY A 356 10.03 -7.53 6.07
C GLY A 356 10.36 -6.13 5.54
N PRO A 357 10.98 -6.03 4.34
CA PRO A 357 11.33 -4.74 3.73
C PRO A 357 10.10 -3.91 3.37
N GLN A 358 8.94 -4.53 3.17
CA GLN A 358 7.67 -3.82 2.99
C GLN A 358 7.27 -3.04 4.26
N GLU A 359 7.35 -3.69 5.42
CA GLU A 359 7.09 -3.04 6.72
C GLU A 359 8.09 -1.91 6.97
N ARG A 360 9.39 -2.17 6.74
CA ARG A 360 10.46 -1.17 6.86
C ARG A 360 10.24 0.05 5.97
N ALA A 361 9.91 -0.15 4.69
CA ALA A 361 9.65 0.94 3.75
C ALA A 361 8.43 1.79 4.19
N LEU A 362 7.37 1.16 4.70
CA LEU A 362 6.18 1.87 5.20
C LEU A 362 6.44 2.61 6.51
N ALA A 363 7.11 1.99 7.48
CA ALA A 363 7.53 2.64 8.72
C ALA A 363 8.39 3.88 8.47
N THR A 364 9.23 3.82 7.42
CA THR A 364 10.15 4.87 7.02
C THR A 364 9.47 6.01 6.24
N ALA A 365 8.49 5.71 5.38
CA ALA A 365 7.93 6.69 4.45
C ALA A 365 6.50 7.16 4.78
N ALA A 366 5.63 6.29 5.30
CA ALA A 366 4.23 6.62 5.54
C ALA A 366 3.97 7.82 6.48
N PRO A 367 4.82 8.14 7.49
CA PRO A 367 4.66 9.35 8.31
C PRO A 367 4.68 10.67 7.52
N ALA A 368 5.33 10.69 6.35
CA ALA A 368 5.41 11.85 5.48
C ALA A 368 4.24 11.95 4.49
N LEU A 369 3.34 10.95 4.42
CA LEU A 369 2.21 10.94 3.50
C LEU A 369 1.12 11.92 3.96
N VAL A 370 0.71 12.81 3.07
CA VAL A 370 -0.30 13.85 3.30
C VAL A 370 -1.55 13.55 2.47
N PHE A 371 -2.72 13.63 3.08
CA PHE A 371 -3.98 13.76 2.36
C PHE A 371 -4.17 15.24 2.00
N ILE A 372 -4.29 15.53 0.72
CA ILE A 372 -4.44 16.90 0.21
C ILE A 372 -5.87 17.07 -0.31
N GLU A 373 -6.57 18.09 0.21
CA GLU A 373 -7.87 18.53 -0.28
C GLU A 373 -7.79 19.98 -0.76
N ALA A 374 -8.08 20.20 -2.04
CA ALA A 374 -8.10 21.51 -2.68
C ALA A 374 -9.54 21.87 -3.08
N VAL A 375 -10.07 22.93 -2.48
CA VAL A 375 -11.44 23.42 -2.71
C VAL A 375 -11.40 24.62 -3.65
N PHE A 376 -12.07 24.48 -4.79
CA PHE A 376 -12.17 25.51 -5.83
C PHE A 376 -13.55 26.17 -5.79
N THR A 377 -13.59 27.49 -5.76
CA THR A 377 -14.81 28.31 -5.71
C THR A 377 -14.78 29.36 -6.82
N GLY A 378 -15.80 29.39 -7.67
CA GLY A 378 -15.87 30.32 -8.79
C GLY A 378 -17.22 30.36 -9.49
N TYR A 379 -17.28 31.02 -10.64
CA TYR A 379 -18.47 31.17 -11.46
C TYR A 379 -18.20 30.69 -12.88
N LEU A 380 -19.08 29.80 -13.37
CA LEU A 380 -19.21 29.55 -14.80
C LEU A 380 -19.89 30.76 -15.44
N ARG A 381 -19.23 31.36 -16.42
CA ARG A 381 -19.73 32.49 -17.22
C ARG A 381 -19.86 32.08 -18.68
N ASP A 382 -20.88 32.60 -19.35
CA ASP A 382 -21.00 32.49 -20.81
C ASP A 382 -19.90 33.34 -21.48
N THR A 383 -19.21 32.80 -22.49
CA THR A 383 -18.01 33.42 -23.07
C THR A 383 -18.30 34.70 -23.86
N ALA A 384 -19.51 34.83 -24.42
CA ALA A 384 -19.91 35.96 -25.26
C ALA A 384 -20.45 37.15 -24.45
N THR A 385 -21.21 36.88 -23.38
CA THR A 385 -21.85 37.90 -22.53
C THR A 385 -21.06 38.19 -21.25
N LYS A 386 -20.16 37.30 -20.83
CA LYS A 386 -19.48 37.28 -19.53
C LYS A 386 -20.41 37.25 -18.30
N ALA A 387 -21.72 37.05 -18.52
CA ALA A 387 -22.69 36.88 -17.47
C ALA A 387 -22.51 35.49 -16.81
N PRO A 388 -22.65 35.38 -15.48
CA PRO A 388 -22.59 34.09 -14.81
C PRO A 388 -23.85 33.27 -15.13
N LEU A 389 -23.70 31.98 -15.40
CA LEU A 389 -24.83 31.08 -15.72
C LEU A 389 -25.82 30.92 -14.55
N ARG A 390 -25.41 31.27 -13.32
CA ARG A 390 -26.27 31.35 -12.14
C ARG A 390 -25.69 32.31 -11.10
N ALA A 391 -26.53 32.82 -10.19
CA ALA A 391 -26.13 33.78 -9.17
C ALA A 391 -25.29 33.18 -8.01
N ALA A 392 -25.36 31.87 -7.78
CA ALA A 392 -24.59 31.17 -6.76
C ALA A 392 -23.27 30.61 -7.33
N PRO A 393 -22.14 30.66 -6.61
CA PRO A 393 -20.88 30.09 -7.08
C PRO A 393 -20.98 28.56 -7.24
N ILE A 394 -20.17 28.05 -8.15
CA ILE A 394 -19.84 26.62 -8.27
C ILE A 394 -18.67 26.33 -7.33
N ILE A 395 -18.81 25.29 -6.51
CA ILE A 395 -17.80 24.85 -5.55
C ILE A 395 -17.54 23.35 -5.78
N PHE A 396 -16.28 22.96 -5.97
CA PHE A 396 -15.87 21.56 -6.06
C PHE A 396 -14.56 21.30 -5.31
N SER A 397 -14.40 20.08 -4.80
CA SER A 397 -13.21 19.62 -4.06
C SER A 397 -12.42 18.61 -4.90
N ARG A 398 -11.13 18.86 -5.14
CA ARG A 398 -10.17 17.82 -5.54
C ARG A 398 -9.56 17.22 -4.29
N ARG A 399 -9.39 15.90 -4.28
CA ARG A 399 -8.74 15.15 -3.19
C ARG A 399 -7.73 14.19 -3.77
N CYS A 400 -6.58 14.11 -3.13
CA CYS A 400 -5.41 13.40 -3.60
C CYS A 400 -4.48 13.07 -2.43
N SER A 401 -3.39 12.40 -2.75
CA SER A 401 -2.26 12.22 -1.85
C SER A 401 -1.17 13.25 -2.17
N GLY A 402 -0.25 13.41 -1.22
CA GLY A 402 1.00 14.13 -1.37
C GLY A 402 2.03 13.55 -0.39
N PHE A 403 3.25 14.05 -0.40
CA PHE A 403 4.26 13.67 0.59
C PHE A 403 5.24 14.80 0.91
N VAL A 404 5.62 14.91 2.19
CA VAL A 404 6.54 15.94 2.71
C VAL A 404 7.97 15.64 2.28
N VAL A 405 8.62 16.61 1.64
CA VAL A 405 10.00 16.51 1.12
C VAL A 405 11.01 17.39 1.86
N SER A 406 10.57 18.26 2.76
CA SER A 406 11.43 18.94 3.74
C SER A 406 10.65 19.14 5.04
N PRO A 407 11.27 19.03 6.24
CA PRO A 407 10.61 19.25 7.54
C PRO A 407 9.99 20.65 7.69
N ASP A 408 10.39 21.62 6.85
CA ASP A 408 9.71 22.92 6.74
C ASP A 408 8.28 22.80 6.14
N GLY A 409 7.77 21.59 5.87
CA GLY A 409 6.40 21.37 5.39
C GLY A 409 6.18 21.63 3.91
N TYR A 410 7.23 21.54 3.09
CA TYR A 410 7.08 21.47 1.63
C TYR A 410 6.62 20.07 1.23
N VAL A 411 5.57 20.00 0.41
CA VAL A 411 4.87 18.76 0.02
C VAL A 411 4.75 18.69 -1.50
N LEU A 412 5.15 17.56 -2.09
CA LEU A 412 4.87 17.26 -3.50
C LEU A 412 3.48 16.63 -3.63
N THR A 413 2.75 17.00 -4.69
CA THR A 413 1.45 16.42 -5.04
C THR A 413 1.13 16.63 -6.54
N SER A 414 0.00 16.10 -7.00
CA SER A 414 -0.44 16.19 -8.39
C SER A 414 -1.00 17.57 -8.75
N ALA A 415 -0.60 18.12 -9.91
CA ALA A 415 -1.13 19.37 -10.44
C ALA A 415 -2.65 19.27 -10.67
N LEU A 416 -3.14 18.15 -11.22
CA LEU A 416 -4.58 17.86 -11.37
C LEU A 416 -5.37 18.03 -10.06
N CYS A 417 -4.73 17.96 -8.90
CA CYS A 417 -5.36 18.21 -7.61
C CYS A 417 -5.26 19.69 -7.18
N ALA A 418 -4.05 20.22 -7.01
CA ALA A 418 -3.81 21.53 -6.38
C ALA A 418 -3.83 22.73 -7.36
N ARG A 419 -3.52 22.51 -8.64
CA ARG A 419 -3.56 23.51 -9.73
C ARG A 419 -3.99 22.82 -11.04
N PRO A 420 -5.26 22.38 -11.15
CA PRO A 420 -5.77 21.79 -12.40
C PRO A 420 -5.70 22.81 -13.54
N ALA A 421 -5.42 22.33 -14.76
CA ALA A 421 -5.48 23.16 -15.96
C ALA A 421 -6.89 23.76 -16.14
N GLU A 422 -6.99 24.94 -16.77
CA GLU A 422 -8.24 25.70 -16.91
C GLU A 422 -9.37 24.85 -17.52
N ASP A 423 -9.10 24.10 -18.59
CA ASP A 423 -10.04 23.15 -19.19
C ASP A 423 -10.55 22.11 -18.20
N SER A 424 -9.68 21.56 -17.37
CA SER A 424 -10.05 20.57 -16.35
C SER A 424 -10.89 21.20 -15.24
N ALA A 425 -10.54 22.41 -14.79
CA ALA A 425 -11.32 23.14 -13.81
C ALA A 425 -12.71 23.53 -14.34
N ARG A 426 -12.79 23.98 -15.60
CA ARG A 426 -14.03 24.25 -16.34
C ARG A 426 -14.89 23.00 -16.50
N GLN A 427 -14.30 21.86 -16.88
CA GLN A 427 -15.03 20.59 -17.01
C GLN A 427 -15.61 20.12 -15.67
N LEU A 428 -14.84 20.23 -14.57
CA LEU A 428 -15.29 19.89 -13.22
C LEU A 428 -16.39 20.84 -12.72
N ALA A 429 -16.30 22.13 -13.03
CA ALA A 429 -17.34 23.09 -12.73
C ALA A 429 -18.63 22.81 -13.53
N LEU A 430 -18.52 22.41 -14.81
CA LEU A 430 -19.66 22.02 -15.65
C LEU A 430 -20.32 20.73 -15.18
N ASP A 431 -19.56 19.72 -14.79
CA ASP A 431 -20.08 18.50 -14.16
C ASP A 431 -20.80 18.81 -12.84
N THR A 432 -20.21 19.66 -12.01
CA THR A 432 -20.81 20.13 -10.76
C THR A 432 -22.14 20.85 -11.02
N LEU A 433 -22.19 21.73 -12.03
CA LEU A 433 -23.42 22.41 -12.46
C LEU A 433 -24.45 21.42 -13.01
N ALA A 434 -24.05 20.47 -13.85
CA ALA A 434 -24.94 19.44 -14.39
C ALA A 434 -25.57 18.59 -13.27
N ARG A 435 -24.79 18.18 -12.26
CA ARG A 435 -25.28 17.47 -11.06
C ARG A 435 -26.16 18.34 -10.15
N ILE A 436 -26.05 19.66 -10.24
CA ILE A 436 -26.99 20.58 -9.58
C ILE A 436 -28.29 20.65 -10.39
N LEU A 437 -28.24 20.89 -11.70
CA LEU A 437 -29.41 20.94 -12.60
C LEU A 437 -30.21 19.63 -12.59
N VAL A 438 -29.56 18.48 -12.48
CA VAL A 438 -30.21 17.17 -12.32
C VAL A 438 -31.02 17.09 -11.01
N ARG A 439 -30.48 17.59 -9.89
CA ARG A 439 -31.20 17.64 -8.61
C ARG A 439 -32.33 18.68 -8.62
N GLU A 440 -32.12 19.79 -9.32
CA GLU A 440 -33.13 20.82 -9.60
C GLU A 440 -34.16 20.38 -10.67
N LYS A 441 -34.02 19.17 -11.24
CA LYS A 441 -34.84 18.57 -12.31
C LYS A 441 -34.85 19.35 -13.64
N ALA A 442 -33.91 20.27 -13.82
CA ALA A 442 -33.70 21.07 -15.03
C ALA A 442 -32.87 20.34 -16.11
N LEU A 443 -32.21 19.22 -15.77
CA LEU A 443 -31.43 18.38 -16.69
C LEU A 443 -31.71 16.90 -16.44
N ASN A 444 -31.76 16.08 -17.49
CA ASN A 444 -31.88 14.62 -17.33
C ASN A 444 -30.52 14.01 -16.91
N PRO A 445 -30.45 13.05 -15.97
CA PRO A 445 -29.20 12.34 -15.66
C PRO A 445 -28.46 11.78 -16.89
N LYS A 446 -29.18 11.35 -17.93
CA LYS A 446 -28.62 10.82 -19.19
C LYS A 446 -28.06 11.91 -20.14
N GLN A 447 -28.22 13.18 -19.81
CA GLN A 447 -27.76 14.32 -20.61
C GLN A 447 -26.56 15.06 -19.99
N VAL A 448 -25.99 14.55 -18.88
CA VAL A 448 -24.86 15.19 -18.18
C VAL A 448 -23.64 15.29 -19.10
N ASP A 449 -23.23 14.21 -19.75
CA ASP A 449 -22.03 14.19 -20.61
C ASP A 449 -22.19 15.10 -21.83
N SER A 450 -23.35 15.07 -22.49
CA SER A 450 -23.67 15.97 -23.60
C SER A 450 -23.74 17.43 -23.15
N TYR A 451 -24.33 17.71 -22.00
CA TYR A 451 -24.38 19.08 -21.44
C TYR A 451 -22.98 19.62 -21.16
N ILE A 452 -22.07 18.81 -20.63
CA ILE A 452 -20.67 19.21 -20.43
C ILE A 452 -20.01 19.51 -21.78
N GLN A 453 -20.08 18.57 -22.74
CA GLN A 453 -19.49 18.72 -24.07
C GLN A 453 -20.02 19.96 -24.82
N ASP A 454 -21.34 20.17 -24.81
CA ASP A 454 -21.99 21.29 -25.48
C ASP A 454 -21.62 22.67 -24.88
N ASN A 455 -21.18 22.73 -23.62
CA ASN A 455 -20.90 23.99 -22.92
C ASN A 455 -19.40 24.26 -22.67
N MET A 456 -18.51 23.29 -22.87
CA MET A 456 -17.05 23.45 -22.69
C MET A 456 -16.47 24.64 -23.47
N SER A 457 -16.89 24.83 -24.73
CA SER A 457 -16.42 25.95 -25.59
C SER A 457 -17.22 27.25 -25.42
N LYS A 458 -18.36 27.21 -24.72
CA LYS A 458 -19.28 28.34 -24.49
C LYS A 458 -19.10 28.98 -23.12
N THR A 459 -18.25 28.42 -22.26
CA THR A 459 -18.12 28.85 -20.86
C THR A 459 -16.68 29.11 -20.44
N GLU A 460 -16.50 29.96 -19.43
CA GLU A 460 -15.24 30.20 -18.70
C GLU A 460 -15.50 29.97 -17.21
N PHE A 461 -14.51 29.43 -16.48
CA PHE A 461 -14.60 29.27 -15.02
C PHE A 461 -13.70 30.30 -14.34
N THR A 462 -14.32 31.24 -13.64
CA THR A 462 -13.70 32.49 -13.16
C THR A 462 -13.92 32.68 -11.65
N GLY A 463 -13.24 33.64 -11.03
CA GLY A 463 -13.53 34.08 -9.67
C GLY A 463 -14.76 34.97 -9.57
N ALA A 464 -14.86 35.73 -8.48
CA ALA A 464 -15.97 36.67 -8.25
C ALA A 464 -16.05 37.72 -9.38
N ASP A 465 -14.91 38.27 -9.78
CA ASP A 465 -14.77 39.14 -10.95
C ASP A 465 -14.46 38.31 -12.21
N ALA A 466 -15.04 38.68 -13.35
CA ALA A 466 -14.87 37.92 -14.60
C ALA A 466 -13.42 37.89 -15.14
N ALA A 467 -12.55 38.79 -14.67
CA ALA A 467 -11.12 38.82 -14.99
C ALA A 467 -10.24 38.14 -13.92
N SER A 468 -10.83 37.61 -12.84
CA SER A 468 -10.10 36.91 -11.77
C SER A 468 -10.13 35.39 -11.99
N PRO A 469 -9.06 34.67 -11.62
CA PRO A 469 -9.10 33.20 -11.57
C PRO A 469 -10.05 32.72 -10.46
N PRO A 470 -10.57 31.49 -10.53
CA PRO A 470 -11.35 30.90 -9.43
C PRO A 470 -10.50 30.83 -8.16
N ALA A 471 -11.14 31.08 -7.01
CA ALA A 471 -10.47 30.99 -5.72
C ALA A 471 -10.15 29.51 -5.39
N SER A 472 -8.96 29.26 -4.83
CA SER A 472 -8.51 27.95 -4.38
C SER A 472 -8.10 28.01 -2.91
N GLN A 473 -8.45 27.00 -2.13
CA GLN A 473 -7.98 26.79 -0.76
C GLN A 473 -7.51 25.34 -0.63
N ILE A 474 -6.26 25.13 -0.19
CA ILE A 474 -5.66 23.81 -0.09
C ILE A 474 -5.43 23.48 1.39
N HIS A 475 -5.77 22.27 1.81
CA HIS A 475 -5.56 21.77 3.17
C HIS A 475 -4.84 20.42 3.12
N GLY A 476 -3.88 20.22 4.01
CA GLY A 476 -3.18 18.95 4.23
C GLY A 476 -3.55 18.32 5.57
N GLN A 477 -3.70 16.99 5.58
CA GLN A 477 -3.91 16.19 6.80
C GLN A 477 -2.93 15.02 6.83
N LEU A 478 -2.45 14.64 8.02
CA LEU A 478 -1.53 13.52 8.23
C LEU A 478 -2.26 12.32 8.86
N ASN A 479 -1.65 11.14 8.77
CA ASN A 479 -2.14 9.89 9.38
C ASN A 479 -3.53 9.47 8.90
N VAL A 480 -4.61 9.89 9.57
CA VAL A 480 -6.00 9.62 9.17
C VAL A 480 -6.70 10.94 8.95
N ALA A 481 -7.26 11.11 7.75
CA ALA A 481 -7.88 12.35 7.31
C ALA A 481 -9.39 12.23 7.18
N LYS A 482 -10.08 13.38 7.16
CA LYS A 482 -11.51 13.51 6.87
C LYS A 482 -11.74 14.51 5.74
N GLY A 483 -12.69 14.20 4.87
CA GLY A 483 -13.14 15.13 3.84
C GLY A 483 -13.79 16.40 4.42
N ASN A 484 -13.64 17.53 3.72
CA ASN A 484 -14.14 18.87 4.07
C ASN A 484 -13.62 19.46 5.40
N LEU A 485 -12.53 18.92 5.96
CA LEU A 485 -11.97 19.45 7.21
C LEU A 485 -11.01 20.62 6.93
N THR A 486 -11.30 21.79 7.50
CA THR A 486 -10.51 23.03 7.36
C THR A 486 -9.83 23.50 8.66
N GLU A 487 -10.17 22.87 9.79
CA GLU A 487 -9.63 23.14 11.13
C GLU A 487 -8.78 21.94 11.60
N ASP A 488 -7.98 22.10 12.66
CA ASP A 488 -7.07 21.04 13.15
C ASP A 488 -7.80 19.69 13.39
N PRO A 489 -7.27 18.54 12.94
CA PRO A 489 -5.91 18.29 12.40
C PRO A 489 -5.60 18.75 10.96
N ALA A 490 -6.51 19.43 10.24
CA ALA A 490 -6.19 20.00 8.94
C ALA A 490 -5.24 21.20 9.05
N ILE A 491 -4.29 21.28 8.11
CA ILE A 491 -3.25 22.30 8.02
C ILE A 491 -3.47 23.07 6.72
N LEU A 492 -3.68 24.38 6.79
CA LEU A 492 -3.75 25.24 5.61
C LEU A 492 -2.47 25.11 4.77
N ALA A 493 -2.62 25.09 3.44
CA ALA A 493 -1.52 24.98 2.50
C ALA A 493 -1.59 26.06 1.42
N GLU A 494 -0.43 26.62 1.09
CA GLU A 494 -0.27 27.56 -0.02
C GLU A 494 0.40 26.85 -1.21
N LEU A 495 0.01 27.18 -2.44
CA LEU A 495 0.71 26.69 -3.62
C LEU A 495 2.06 27.39 -3.74
N VAL A 496 3.15 26.63 -3.93
CA VAL A 496 4.46 27.22 -4.21
C VAL A 496 4.53 27.56 -5.70
N ASP A 497 4.66 28.85 -6.02
CA ASP A 497 4.92 29.28 -7.38
C ASP A 497 6.28 28.76 -7.86
N SER A 498 6.25 27.94 -8.92
CA SER A 498 7.43 27.51 -9.65
C SER A 498 7.24 27.81 -11.14
N PRO A 499 8.27 28.33 -11.84
CA PRO A 499 8.22 28.61 -13.26
C PRO A 499 8.26 27.34 -14.13
N VAL A 500 8.46 26.16 -13.55
CA VAL A 500 8.66 24.90 -14.29
C VAL A 500 7.32 24.28 -14.67
N ALA A 501 6.82 24.63 -15.86
CA ALA A 501 5.65 23.96 -16.47
C ALA A 501 5.92 22.48 -16.83
N GLU A 502 7.19 22.07 -16.91
CA GLU A 502 7.60 20.74 -17.40
C GLU A 502 7.61 19.64 -16.32
N ALA A 503 7.26 19.93 -15.07
CA ALA A 503 7.30 18.99 -13.94
C ALA A 503 6.26 17.83 -14.02
N GLY A 504 5.65 17.59 -15.18
CA GLY A 504 5.04 16.30 -15.50
C GLY A 504 3.69 15.98 -14.88
N ASN A 505 2.94 16.99 -14.40
CA ASN A 505 1.82 16.88 -13.44
C ASN A 505 2.26 16.85 -11.96
N THR A 506 3.49 17.23 -11.63
CA THR A 506 3.94 17.51 -10.24
C THR A 506 3.82 18.99 -9.91
N VAL A 507 3.36 19.31 -8.70
CA VAL A 507 3.43 20.65 -8.08
C VAL A 507 3.85 20.52 -6.62
N MET A 508 4.26 21.64 -6.03
CA MET A 508 4.63 21.73 -4.62
C MET A 508 3.67 22.67 -3.88
N VAL A 509 3.28 22.28 -2.66
CA VAL A 509 2.53 23.13 -1.72
C VAL A 509 3.33 23.27 -0.41
N LYS A 510 3.17 24.39 0.28
CA LYS A 510 3.75 24.67 1.60
C LYS A 510 2.64 24.57 2.64
N LEU A 511 2.73 23.58 3.53
CA LEU A 511 1.87 23.48 4.70
C LEU A 511 2.23 24.57 5.71
N ALA A 512 1.23 25.15 6.39
CA ALA A 512 1.38 26.12 7.47
C ALA A 512 1.85 25.48 8.81
N ARG A 513 2.72 24.47 8.74
CA ARG A 513 3.32 23.75 9.87
C ARG A 513 4.75 23.36 9.50
N ASN A 514 5.64 23.37 10.49
CA ASN A 514 7.04 22.93 10.37
C ASN A 514 7.23 21.66 11.23
N ASP A 515 8.47 21.14 11.27
CA ASP A 515 8.85 19.92 12.01
C ASP A 515 8.00 18.71 11.61
N LEU A 516 7.61 18.68 10.32
CA LEU A 516 6.80 17.62 9.72
C LEU A 516 7.69 16.45 9.26
N PRO A 517 7.28 15.18 9.47
CA PRO A 517 8.09 14.05 9.05
C PRO A 517 8.29 14.05 7.53
N SER A 518 9.52 13.88 7.05
CA SER A 518 9.84 13.93 5.62
C SER A 518 10.41 12.63 5.04
N VAL A 519 10.34 12.52 3.71
CA VAL A 519 10.90 11.39 2.92
C VAL A 519 12.08 11.80 2.06
N GLU A 520 13.00 10.86 1.88
CA GLU A 520 14.15 10.96 0.96
C GLU A 520 13.72 10.60 -0.47
N LEU A 521 14.16 11.38 -1.44
CA LEU A 521 13.97 11.10 -2.87
C LEU A 521 15.14 10.27 -3.41
N ASN A 522 14.82 9.16 -4.07
CA ASN A 522 15.78 8.41 -4.88
C ASN A 522 15.71 8.91 -6.34
N ALA A 523 16.19 10.13 -6.57
CA ALA A 523 16.09 10.81 -7.87
C ALA A 523 16.87 10.12 -9.01
N SER A 524 17.80 9.21 -8.70
CA SER A 524 18.54 8.40 -9.67
C SER A 524 17.87 7.05 -9.99
N ALA A 525 16.70 6.75 -9.41
CA ALA A 525 15.99 5.51 -9.71
C ALA A 525 15.24 5.58 -11.05
N GLU A 526 15.51 4.60 -11.92
CA GLU A 526 14.74 4.33 -13.14
C GLU A 526 14.10 2.93 -13.05
N PRO A 527 12.88 2.80 -12.48
CA PRO A 527 12.24 1.49 -12.29
C PRO A 527 11.93 0.79 -13.62
N ALA A 528 12.66 -0.29 -13.89
CA ALA A 528 12.56 -1.08 -15.10
C ALA A 528 11.32 -1.99 -15.12
N VAL A 529 10.95 -2.51 -16.29
CA VAL A 529 9.87 -3.49 -16.43
C VAL A 529 10.23 -4.77 -15.65
N GLY A 530 9.31 -5.25 -14.82
CA GLY A 530 9.53 -6.34 -13.88
C GLY A 530 10.02 -5.91 -12.49
N THR A 531 10.45 -4.65 -12.29
CA THR A 531 10.74 -4.12 -10.94
C THR A 531 9.46 -4.09 -10.10
N SER A 532 9.52 -4.66 -8.90
CA SER A 532 8.45 -4.54 -7.90
C SER A 532 8.66 -3.28 -7.07
N LEU A 533 7.59 -2.50 -6.89
CA LEU A 533 7.57 -1.25 -6.12
C LEU A 533 6.46 -1.33 -5.07
N LEU A 534 6.66 -0.67 -3.93
CA LEU A 534 5.61 -0.51 -2.93
C LEU A 534 4.97 0.87 -3.12
N ILE A 535 3.74 0.89 -3.62
CA ILE A 535 2.99 2.15 -3.83
C ILE A 535 2.12 2.47 -2.63
N VAL A 536 2.06 3.74 -2.26
CA VAL A 536 1.39 4.22 -1.03
C VAL A 536 0.62 5.51 -1.32
N GLY A 537 -0.65 5.54 -0.93
CA GLY A 537 -1.48 6.73 -1.01
C GLY A 537 -2.71 6.63 -0.12
N PHE A 538 -3.44 7.72 0.02
CA PHE A 538 -4.72 7.74 0.69
C PHE A 538 -5.81 7.06 -0.16
N ARG A 539 -6.66 6.26 0.50
CA ARG A 539 -7.92 5.72 -0.03
C ARG A 539 -9.03 5.99 0.99
N THR A 540 -10.27 6.04 0.51
CA THR A 540 -11.46 5.80 1.32
C THR A 540 -12.29 4.73 0.63
N ASP A 541 -13.02 3.94 1.42
CA ASP A 541 -14.04 3.02 0.94
C ASP A 541 -15.47 3.58 1.20
N ASP A 542 -15.57 4.78 1.79
CA ASP A 542 -16.82 5.50 2.03
C ASP A 542 -17.42 6.07 0.73
N THR A 543 -18.75 5.95 0.57
CA THR A 543 -19.46 6.42 -0.62
C THR A 543 -19.89 7.89 -0.55
N ASP A 544 -20.20 8.43 0.65
CA ASP A 544 -20.34 9.88 0.82
C ASP A 544 -18.98 10.50 1.14
N PHE A 545 -18.35 11.04 0.09
CA PHE A 545 -17.13 11.82 0.20
C PHE A 545 -17.22 12.91 1.29
N ARG A 546 -18.40 13.49 1.57
CA ARG A 546 -18.51 14.62 2.49
C ARG A 546 -18.18 14.30 3.94
N THR A 547 -18.34 13.05 4.35
CA THR A 547 -18.00 12.55 5.69
C THR A 547 -16.88 11.51 5.66
N ALA A 548 -16.38 11.16 4.47
CA ALA A 548 -15.43 10.08 4.25
C ALA A 548 -14.14 10.21 5.09
N SER A 549 -13.75 9.07 5.68
CA SER A 549 -12.45 8.88 6.32
C SER A 549 -11.46 8.36 5.30
N TYR A 550 -10.34 9.06 5.15
CA TYR A 550 -9.24 8.69 4.26
C TYR A 550 -8.10 8.12 5.10
N ARG A 551 -7.60 6.94 4.71
CA ARG A 551 -6.50 6.23 5.39
C ARG A 551 -5.36 5.90 4.42
N PRO A 552 -4.10 5.81 4.88
CA PRO A 552 -2.98 5.35 4.07
C PRO A 552 -3.18 3.87 3.72
N GLN A 553 -3.02 3.57 2.44
CA GLN A 553 -3.10 2.22 1.90
C GLN A 553 -1.87 1.98 1.03
N ALA A 554 -1.25 0.83 1.23
CA ALA A 554 -0.06 0.37 0.54
C ALA A 554 -0.37 -0.84 -0.32
N LYS A 555 0.35 -1.01 -1.43
CA LYS A 555 0.20 -2.15 -2.33
C LYS A 555 1.52 -2.47 -3.01
N LEU A 556 1.94 -3.72 -2.93
CA LEU A 556 3.05 -4.21 -3.75
C LEU A 556 2.56 -4.38 -5.18
N VAL A 557 3.24 -3.72 -6.12
CA VAL A 557 2.91 -3.70 -7.55
C VAL A 557 4.16 -3.94 -8.38
N THR A 558 3.98 -4.26 -9.66
CA THR A 558 5.08 -4.51 -10.59
C THR A 558 4.99 -3.56 -11.77
N VAL A 559 6.13 -3.01 -12.21
CA VAL A 559 6.21 -2.19 -13.41
C VAL A 559 5.97 -3.08 -14.64
N THR A 560 4.89 -2.81 -15.39
CA THR A 560 4.46 -3.58 -16.57
C THR A 560 4.96 -3.02 -17.90
N GLY A 561 5.41 -1.77 -17.90
CA GLY A 561 5.89 -1.08 -19.09
C GLY A 561 6.42 0.31 -18.75
N THR A 562 7.05 0.95 -19.72
CA THR A 562 7.42 2.37 -19.65
C THR A 562 6.63 3.18 -20.70
N GLY A 563 6.81 4.49 -20.70
CA GLY A 563 6.19 5.40 -21.66
C GLY A 563 6.80 6.79 -21.57
N ARG A 564 6.16 7.78 -22.22
CA ARG A 564 6.53 9.19 -22.09
C ARG A 564 5.31 10.05 -21.78
N ARG A 565 5.50 11.10 -20.97
CA ARG A 565 4.59 12.23 -20.82
C ARG A 565 5.39 13.51 -21.09
N GLY A 566 5.26 14.05 -22.30
CA GLY A 566 6.14 15.11 -22.79
C GLY A 566 7.60 14.65 -22.81
N ALA A 567 8.49 15.46 -22.20
CA ALA A 567 9.90 15.13 -22.06
C ALA A 567 10.15 13.91 -21.14
N LEU A 568 9.32 13.68 -20.12
CA LEU A 568 9.59 12.71 -19.06
C LEU A 568 9.34 11.27 -19.50
N SER A 569 10.25 10.37 -19.11
CA SER A 569 10.01 8.93 -19.08
C SER A 569 9.11 8.59 -17.89
N ILE A 570 8.07 7.77 -18.09
CA ILE A 570 7.15 7.32 -17.04
C ILE A 570 7.14 5.79 -16.95
N SER A 571 6.92 5.25 -15.76
CA SER A 571 6.70 3.81 -15.55
C SER A 571 5.21 3.53 -15.36
N ARG A 572 4.73 2.40 -15.89
CA ARG A 572 3.34 1.91 -15.72
C ARG A 572 3.31 0.69 -14.82
N LEU A 573 2.25 0.59 -14.03
CA LEU A 573 2.04 -0.44 -13.02
C LEU A 573 1.02 -1.49 -13.50
N ASN A 574 1.01 -2.67 -12.87
CA ASN A 574 -0.04 -3.66 -13.08
C ASN A 574 -1.37 -3.26 -12.42
N ASP A 575 -1.32 -2.49 -11.34
CA ASP A 575 -2.44 -2.26 -10.43
C ASP A 575 -2.28 -0.93 -9.67
N ASP A 576 -3.30 -0.47 -8.96
CA ASP A 576 -3.34 0.79 -8.20
C ASP A 576 -3.87 0.62 -6.76
N VAL A 577 -3.70 1.67 -5.94
CA VAL A 577 -4.26 1.78 -4.59
C VAL A 577 -5.69 2.35 -4.62
N GLY A 578 -5.98 3.32 -5.49
CA GLY A 578 -7.34 3.82 -5.73
C GLY A 578 -7.41 5.23 -6.31
N GLY A 579 -8.63 5.75 -6.49
CA GLY A 579 -8.89 7.06 -7.11
C GLY A 579 -8.43 8.30 -6.34
N THR A 580 -7.93 8.15 -5.11
CA THR A 580 -7.34 9.24 -4.29
C THR A 580 -5.84 9.05 -4.00
N SER A 581 -5.21 7.98 -4.52
CA SER A 581 -3.78 7.73 -4.33
C SER A 581 -2.87 8.51 -5.28
N TYR A 582 -3.42 9.23 -6.27
CA TYR A 582 -2.63 10.09 -7.17
C TYR A 582 -2.01 11.25 -6.37
N GLY A 583 -0.78 11.62 -6.71
CA GLY A 583 0.11 12.42 -5.87
C GLY A 583 0.81 11.64 -4.73
N GLY A 584 0.50 10.35 -4.56
CA GLY A 584 1.14 9.48 -3.55
C GLY A 584 2.55 9.04 -3.93
N MET A 585 3.14 8.12 -3.17
CA MET A 585 4.52 7.66 -3.35
C MET A 585 4.61 6.30 -4.03
N ALA A 586 5.64 6.11 -4.85
CA ALA A 586 6.21 4.81 -5.18
C ALA A 586 7.56 4.67 -4.45
N LEU A 587 7.76 3.58 -3.70
CA LEU A 587 8.89 3.37 -2.81
C LEU A 587 9.80 2.21 -3.25
N ASP A 588 11.11 2.36 -2.97
CA ASP A 588 12.07 1.25 -2.97
C ASP A 588 12.07 0.49 -1.63
N ALA A 589 12.83 -0.62 -1.56
CA ALA A 589 12.93 -1.48 -0.39
C ALA A 589 13.52 -0.82 0.87
N ASN A 590 14.08 0.39 0.74
CA ASN A 590 14.62 1.18 1.83
C ASN A 590 13.67 2.31 2.27
N GLY A 591 12.49 2.46 1.65
CA GLY A 591 11.53 3.51 1.96
C GLY A 591 11.88 4.88 1.38
N ARG A 592 12.72 4.93 0.33
CA ARG A 592 12.98 6.16 -0.45
C ARG A 592 11.99 6.25 -1.61
N VAL A 593 11.59 7.46 -1.97
CA VAL A 593 10.62 7.71 -3.05
C VAL A 593 11.34 7.63 -4.40
N VAL A 594 11.02 6.62 -5.21
CA VAL A 594 11.50 6.51 -6.60
C VAL A 594 10.63 7.31 -7.58
N GLY A 595 9.41 7.68 -7.16
CA GLY A 595 8.53 8.53 -7.95
C GLY A 595 7.18 8.82 -7.30
N MET A 596 6.41 9.70 -7.94
CA MET A 596 5.05 10.09 -7.53
C MET A 596 3.99 9.34 -8.35
N LEU A 597 2.91 8.91 -7.70
CA LEU A 597 1.79 8.22 -8.33
C LEU A 597 0.92 9.16 -9.16
N ASP A 598 0.47 8.73 -10.33
CA ASP A 598 -0.41 9.52 -11.20
C ASP A 598 -1.34 8.64 -12.07
N GLN A 599 -2.30 9.27 -12.75
CA GLN A 599 -3.29 8.62 -13.62
C GLN A 599 -2.68 8.17 -14.96
N ASP A 600 -3.02 6.96 -15.44
CA ASP A 600 -2.73 6.52 -16.82
C ASP A 600 -3.75 7.14 -17.78
N GLU A 601 -3.54 8.42 -18.13
CA GLU A 601 -4.41 9.20 -19.03
C GLU A 601 -4.59 8.57 -20.43
N ALA A 602 -3.71 7.64 -20.81
CA ALA A 602 -3.82 6.86 -22.03
C ALA A 602 -4.94 5.79 -21.99
N ARG A 603 -5.57 5.57 -20.83
CA ARG A 603 -6.67 4.61 -20.64
C ARG A 603 -7.99 5.30 -20.28
N PRO A 604 -9.15 4.74 -20.70
CA PRO A 604 -10.46 5.27 -20.32
C PRO A 604 -10.75 5.24 -18.81
N ASP A 605 -10.18 4.27 -18.07
CA ASP A 605 -10.38 4.14 -16.62
C ASP A 605 -9.60 5.17 -15.80
N ARG A 606 -8.55 5.77 -16.38
CA ARG A 606 -7.65 6.77 -15.75
C ARG A 606 -7.18 6.38 -14.35
N ALA A 607 -7.00 5.08 -14.12
CA ALA A 607 -6.56 4.56 -12.84
C ALA A 607 -5.16 5.03 -12.45
N THR A 608 -4.85 5.06 -11.15
CA THR A 608 -3.57 5.56 -10.61
C THR A 608 -2.42 4.56 -10.81
N ARG A 609 -2.11 4.25 -12.08
CA ARG A 609 -1.15 3.21 -12.51
C ARG A 609 0.08 3.77 -13.23
N VAL A 610 0.35 5.07 -13.11
CA VAL A 610 1.58 5.72 -13.60
C VAL A 610 2.46 6.12 -12.41
N VAL A 611 3.78 6.00 -12.60
CA VAL A 611 4.80 6.61 -11.73
C VAL A 611 5.54 7.67 -12.54
N LEU A 612 5.47 8.91 -12.05
CA LEU A 612 6.34 10.02 -12.44
C LEU A 612 7.67 9.88 -11.70
N PRO A 613 8.84 9.86 -12.37
CA PRO A 613 10.12 9.59 -11.71
C PRO A 613 10.50 10.72 -10.75
N ALA A 614 11.18 10.40 -9.64
CA ALA A 614 11.56 11.41 -8.65
C ALA A 614 12.52 12.49 -9.20
N SER A 615 13.25 12.22 -10.28
CA SER A 615 13.99 13.21 -11.06
C SER A 615 13.14 14.33 -11.65
N SER A 616 11.85 14.11 -11.91
CA SER A 616 10.93 15.17 -12.34
C SER A 616 10.65 16.23 -11.25
N ALA A 617 10.90 15.87 -9.98
CA ALA A 617 10.72 16.77 -8.85
C ALA A 617 11.99 17.55 -8.46
N THR A 618 13.19 17.13 -8.88
CA THR A 618 14.43 17.85 -8.48
C THR A 618 14.49 19.25 -9.09
N GLY A 619 14.15 19.42 -10.37
CA GLY A 619 14.06 20.75 -11.00
C GLY A 619 12.98 21.65 -10.38
N LEU A 620 11.89 21.08 -9.87
CA LEU A 620 10.84 21.81 -9.12
C LEU A 620 11.36 22.27 -7.75
N LEU A 621 12.09 21.40 -7.04
CA LEU A 621 12.74 21.70 -5.76
C LEU A 621 13.84 22.77 -5.92
N GLU A 622 14.76 22.57 -6.85
CA GLU A 622 15.87 23.48 -7.17
C GLU A 622 15.38 24.88 -7.58
N SER A 623 14.40 24.96 -8.50
CA SER A 623 13.82 26.24 -8.93
C SER A 623 13.07 26.98 -7.82
N SER A 624 12.64 26.27 -6.78
CA SER A 624 11.98 26.83 -5.58
C SER A 624 12.96 27.11 -4.44
N GLY A 625 14.25 26.77 -4.57
CA GLY A 625 15.24 26.87 -3.50
C GLY A 625 15.05 25.88 -2.34
N VAL A 626 14.26 24.82 -2.53
CA VAL A 626 13.93 23.83 -1.49
C VAL A 626 14.85 22.62 -1.63
N ALA A 627 15.56 22.27 -0.57
CA ALA A 627 16.35 21.03 -0.52
C ALA A 627 15.49 19.86 -0.01
N ASN A 628 15.60 18.69 -0.64
CA ASN A 628 15.09 17.46 -0.03
C ASN A 628 15.99 17.08 1.15
N ARG A 629 15.41 17.00 2.36
CA ARG A 629 16.16 16.75 3.60
C ARG A 629 15.28 16.17 4.70
N LEU A 630 15.91 15.45 5.63
CA LEU A 630 15.28 14.90 6.84
C LEU A 630 15.36 15.85 8.03
N GLY A 631 14.30 15.96 8.82
CA GLY A 631 14.35 16.64 10.12
C GLY A 631 15.26 15.91 11.11
N GLN A 632 15.68 16.58 12.20
CA GLN A 632 16.54 15.94 13.21
C GLN A 632 15.82 14.74 13.86
N THR A 633 14.54 14.91 14.20
CA THR A 633 13.70 13.83 14.76
C THR A 633 13.42 12.71 13.76
N ASP A 634 13.35 12.99 12.45
CA ASP A 634 13.27 11.96 11.41
C ASP A 634 14.55 11.12 11.37
N GLN A 635 15.72 11.75 11.49
CA GLN A 635 17.01 11.05 11.54
C GLN A 635 17.11 10.17 12.79
N THR A 636 16.72 10.69 13.97
CA THR A 636 16.64 9.93 15.22
C THR A 636 15.67 8.74 15.11
N TYR A 637 14.47 8.97 14.54
CA TYR A 637 13.47 7.92 14.31
C TYR A 637 13.96 6.84 13.33
N ARG A 638 14.54 7.24 12.19
CA ARG A 638 15.08 6.32 11.17
C ARG A 638 16.28 5.52 11.68
N ALA A 639 17.14 6.11 12.53
CA ALA A 639 18.20 5.37 13.23
C ALA A 639 17.61 4.32 14.18
N GLY A 640 16.53 4.67 14.90
CA GLY A 640 15.78 3.74 15.74
C GLY A 640 15.13 2.59 14.95
N LEU A 641 14.53 2.87 13.79
CA LEU A 641 14.04 1.84 12.87
C LEU A 641 15.17 0.96 12.33
N ALA A 642 16.31 1.54 11.94
CA ALA A 642 17.46 0.77 11.44
C ALA A 642 17.97 -0.20 12.51
N ALA A 643 18.17 0.26 13.75
CA ALA A 643 18.50 -0.58 14.89
C ALA A 643 17.40 -1.63 15.17
N TYR A 644 16.11 -1.29 15.00
CA TYR A 644 15.01 -2.24 15.16
C TYR A 644 15.07 -3.37 14.12
N TYR A 645 15.20 -3.07 12.82
CA TYR A 645 15.28 -4.12 11.80
C TYR A 645 16.61 -4.89 11.83
N ALA A 646 17.70 -4.28 12.28
CA ALA A 646 18.98 -4.95 12.56
C ALA A 646 18.96 -5.83 13.84
N GLY A 647 17.89 -5.78 14.64
CA GLY A 647 17.77 -6.57 15.86
C GLY A 647 18.56 -6.02 17.06
N GLN A 648 18.96 -4.75 17.05
CA GLN A 648 19.70 -4.05 18.11
C GLN A 648 18.74 -3.45 19.14
N ASP A 649 17.98 -4.29 19.86
CA ASP A 649 16.80 -3.88 20.66
C ASP A 649 17.06 -2.69 21.59
N ARG A 650 18.18 -2.67 22.33
CA ARG A 650 18.51 -1.57 23.26
C ARG A 650 18.73 -0.22 22.57
N GLU A 651 19.36 -0.25 21.39
CA GLU A 651 19.62 0.96 20.60
C GLU A 651 18.34 1.45 19.93
N ALA A 652 17.53 0.53 19.41
CA ALA A 652 16.20 0.83 18.90
C ALA A 652 15.33 1.52 19.97
N ILE A 653 15.25 0.95 21.19
CA ILE A 653 14.50 1.54 22.31
C ILE A 653 15.01 2.96 22.60
N SER A 654 16.32 3.15 22.76
CA SER A 654 16.92 4.45 23.09
C SER A 654 16.64 5.54 22.04
N GLN A 655 16.77 5.21 20.75
CA GLN A 655 16.55 6.16 19.65
C GLN A 655 15.05 6.47 19.48
N LEU A 656 14.20 5.44 19.50
CA LEU A 656 12.75 5.59 19.34
C LEU A 656 12.10 6.30 20.54
N GLU A 657 12.60 6.09 21.76
CA GLU A 657 12.19 6.87 22.94
C GLU A 657 12.60 8.34 22.81
N THR A 658 13.78 8.62 22.24
CA THR A 658 14.23 10.00 21.99
C THR A 658 13.35 10.68 20.94
N ALA A 659 13.06 10.01 19.82
CA ALA A 659 12.17 10.54 18.79
C ALA A 659 10.72 10.76 19.29
N ALA A 660 10.19 9.87 20.14
CA ALA A 660 8.88 10.03 20.77
C ALA A 660 8.85 11.15 21.83
N LYS A 661 9.99 11.50 22.44
CA LYS A 661 10.12 12.64 23.36
C LYS A 661 10.23 13.98 22.62
N GLU A 662 10.97 14.01 21.51
CA GLU A 662 11.08 15.18 20.64
C GLU A 662 9.76 15.50 19.94
N CYS A 663 9.05 14.48 19.45
CA CYS A 663 7.74 14.61 18.81
C CYS A 663 6.73 13.64 19.45
N PRO A 664 6.03 14.05 20.52
CA PRO A 664 5.02 13.21 21.20
C PRO A 664 3.82 12.82 20.33
N THR A 665 3.60 13.48 19.20
CA THR A 665 2.61 13.11 18.17
C THR A 665 3.11 12.03 17.21
N ASN A 666 4.39 11.63 17.26
CA ASN A 666 4.93 10.51 16.50
C ASN A 666 4.57 9.17 17.18
N LEU A 667 3.31 8.76 16.98
CA LEU A 667 2.78 7.49 17.50
C LEU A 667 3.52 6.25 16.95
N LEU A 668 4.21 6.36 15.81
CA LEU A 668 5.03 5.28 15.26
C LEU A 668 6.29 5.05 16.10
N ALA A 669 6.97 6.11 16.52
CA ALA A 669 8.14 6.01 17.39
C ALA A 669 7.80 5.29 18.71
N ASP A 670 6.65 5.61 19.31
CA ASP A 670 6.18 4.92 20.52
C ASP A 670 5.86 3.44 20.25
N ALA A 671 5.10 3.15 19.19
CA ALA A 671 4.74 1.78 18.82
C ALA A 671 5.95 0.89 18.52
N TYR A 672 6.93 1.39 17.75
CA TYR A 672 8.16 0.65 17.47
C TYR A 672 9.05 0.50 18.71
N ARG A 673 9.05 1.47 19.64
CA ARG A 673 9.74 1.32 20.93
C ARG A 673 9.11 0.18 21.74
N GLN A 674 7.78 0.10 21.82
CA GLN A 674 7.09 -1.00 22.50
C GLN A 674 7.44 -2.37 21.90
N MET A 675 7.37 -2.51 20.57
CA MET A 675 7.74 -3.76 19.88
C MET A 675 9.23 -4.14 20.09
N ALA A 676 10.12 -3.15 20.21
CA ALA A 676 11.53 -3.38 20.55
C ALA A 676 11.73 -3.87 22.00
N VAL A 677 10.94 -3.36 22.97
CA VAL A 677 10.92 -3.86 24.35
C VAL A 677 10.44 -5.31 24.39
N GLU A 678 9.28 -5.61 23.80
CA GLU A 678 8.68 -6.95 23.77
C GLU A 678 9.64 -7.99 23.18
N ARG A 679 10.26 -7.66 22.03
CA ARG A 679 11.24 -8.54 21.37
C ARG A 679 12.52 -8.72 22.21
N GLY A 680 12.95 -7.67 22.90
CA GLY A 680 14.05 -7.73 23.86
C GLY A 680 13.75 -8.65 25.04
N GLU A 681 12.57 -8.55 25.65
CA GLU A 681 12.15 -9.44 26.74
C GLU A 681 12.04 -10.90 26.32
N LEU A 682 11.47 -11.18 25.13
CA LEU A 682 11.38 -12.53 24.57
C LEU A 682 12.77 -13.16 24.33
N ARG A 683 13.80 -12.36 24.03
CA ARG A 683 15.19 -12.80 23.91
C ARG A 683 15.91 -12.96 25.25
N ILE A 684 15.51 -12.18 26.26
CA ILE A 684 16.12 -12.20 27.61
C ILE A 684 15.50 -13.30 28.48
N ARG A 685 14.24 -13.71 28.23
CA ARG A 685 13.69 -14.96 28.78
C ARG A 685 14.65 -16.10 28.46
N PRO A 686 15.28 -16.75 29.47
CA PRO A 686 16.18 -17.84 29.20
C PRO A 686 15.44 -18.95 28.45
N SER A 687 16.16 -19.70 27.61
CA SER A 687 15.75 -21.02 27.14
C SER A 687 15.83 -22.03 28.30
N GLY A 688 15.09 -21.72 29.37
CA GLY A 688 15.02 -22.44 30.62
C GLY A 688 14.36 -23.79 30.42
N ARG A 689 15.14 -24.75 29.92
CA ARG A 689 15.06 -26.12 30.41
C ARG A 689 15.28 -26.00 31.93
N PRO A 690 14.24 -26.12 32.78
CA PRO A 690 14.43 -25.96 34.21
C PRO A 690 15.49 -26.96 34.69
N PRO A 691 16.28 -26.64 35.73
CA PRO A 691 17.46 -27.43 36.10
C PRO A 691 17.12 -28.90 36.42
N TRP A 692 15.87 -29.21 36.79
CA TRP A 692 15.40 -30.58 36.95
C TRP A 692 15.45 -31.41 35.65
N ILE A 693 15.27 -30.84 34.45
CA ILE A 693 15.40 -31.58 33.18
C ILE A 693 16.87 -31.97 32.95
N VAL A 694 17.81 -31.07 33.25
CA VAL A 694 19.25 -31.38 33.18
C VAL A 694 19.63 -32.46 34.21
N ALA A 695 19.10 -32.36 35.44
CA ALA A 695 19.30 -33.36 36.48
C ALA A 695 18.68 -34.74 36.14
N VAL A 696 17.49 -34.77 35.55
CA VAL A 696 16.82 -36.01 35.10
C VAL A 696 17.57 -36.66 33.94
N LEU A 697 18.04 -35.89 32.96
CA LEU A 697 18.86 -36.41 31.86
C LEU A 697 20.21 -36.95 32.35
N ALA A 698 20.87 -36.24 33.28
CA ALA A 698 22.09 -36.73 33.93
C ALA A 698 21.84 -38.00 34.77
N GLY A 699 20.74 -38.06 35.51
CA GLY A 699 20.32 -39.22 36.29
C GLY A 699 20.01 -40.45 35.42
N LEU A 700 19.35 -40.26 34.28
CA LEU A 700 19.09 -41.31 33.30
C LEU A 700 20.39 -41.84 32.66
N PHE A 701 21.34 -40.97 32.31
CA PHE A 701 22.67 -41.38 31.84
C PHE A 701 23.44 -42.16 32.91
N GLY A 702 23.39 -41.71 34.18
CA GLY A 702 23.99 -42.42 35.31
C GLY A 702 23.40 -43.82 35.53
N ALA A 703 22.06 -43.92 35.52
CA ALA A 703 21.35 -45.19 35.64
C ALA A 703 21.65 -46.15 34.47
N ALA A 704 21.72 -45.64 33.24
CA ALA A 704 22.10 -46.40 32.06
C ALA A 704 23.54 -46.95 32.18
N ALA A 705 24.50 -46.12 32.60
CA ALA A 705 25.88 -46.54 32.80
C ALA A 705 26.02 -47.63 33.88
N VAL A 706 25.33 -47.48 35.02
CA VAL A 706 25.30 -48.49 36.09
C VAL A 706 24.67 -49.80 35.60
N GLY A 707 23.54 -49.74 34.89
CA GLY A 707 22.91 -50.92 34.28
C GLY A 707 23.84 -51.64 33.29
N LEU A 708 24.57 -50.89 32.46
CA LEU A 708 25.49 -51.45 31.48
C LEU A 708 26.70 -52.12 32.15
N THR A 709 27.27 -51.53 33.21
CA THR A 709 28.33 -52.20 34.00
C THR A 709 27.82 -53.45 34.72
N ALA A 710 26.59 -53.46 35.24
CA ALA A 710 26.00 -54.66 35.84
C ALA A 710 25.81 -55.79 34.82
N VAL A 711 25.34 -55.48 33.61
CA VAL A 711 25.23 -56.45 32.51
C VAL A 711 26.60 -57.01 32.10
N VAL A 712 27.63 -56.17 32.02
CA VAL A 712 29.02 -56.62 31.71
C VAL A 712 29.61 -57.50 32.80
N LEU A 713 29.30 -57.25 34.09
CA LEU A 713 29.75 -58.08 35.20
C LEU A 713 29.02 -59.44 35.26
N VAL A 714 27.70 -59.46 35.06
CA VAL A 714 26.91 -60.71 35.01
C VAL A 714 27.29 -61.53 33.77
N GLY A 715 27.55 -60.87 32.63
CA GLY A 715 28.07 -61.51 31.41
C GLY A 715 29.53 -62.02 31.51
N ARG A 716 30.22 -61.77 32.64
CA ARG A 716 31.55 -62.30 32.96
C ARG A 716 31.55 -63.46 33.97
N HIS A 717 30.37 -63.80 34.50
CA HIS A 717 30.14 -64.92 35.43
C HIS A 717 29.28 -66.04 34.80
N ARG A 718 29.27 -66.11 33.47
CA ARG A 718 28.78 -67.23 32.64
C ARG A 718 29.84 -67.58 31.60
#